data_AF-A0A7K2WXU6-F1
#
_entry.id   AF-A0A7K2WXU6-F1
#
_cell.length_a   1.000
_cell.length_b   1.000
_cell.length_c   1.000
_cell.angle_alpha   90.00
_cell.angle_beta   90.00
_cell.angle_gamma   90.00
#
_symmetry.space_group_name_H-M   'P 1'
#
loop_
_entity.id
_entity.type
_entity.pdbx_description
1 polymer ?
#
loop_
_entity_poly.entity_id
_entity_poly.type
_entity_poly.pdbx_seq_one_letter_code
_entity_poly.pdbx_strand_id
1 'polypeptide(L)'
;LRRVREVCDDLAARARADLRADSVPDDAITTHARVLLRYAGTDASLPVALDTVPAMAEAFVAEHRSRYAFTMDKPLVVEAVSVEAIGAADGEHRPGPAGQAPTDAGAGAEPEPYARTGMFVDGQVRGTPLHRRADLGSGATVTGPAVITEPDATTIVEPGWQARAAESGHLLLTRVRPRPARVAVGTDVDPVLLEVFNNLFMAVAEQMGVRLENTAHSVNIKERLDFSCALFDAEGNLIANAPHIPVHLGSMGESIKEVLRRNAGELRPGDVYAINDPYHGGTHLPDVTVVTPVFDERGGELRFLVASRGHHAEIGGITPGSMPAFSTDIHEEGVLFDNWLLVRDGRLREEETRDLLTGARHPSRDPDTNLADLRAQIAANEKGIAELHAMVGEFGLDVVQAYMGHVRRNAEESVRRIVAGLHDGSYRYETDSGAVIEVALRVDRAARSAVVDFAGTSPQQPGNFNAPRSVVMAAVLYVFRTLVADDIPLNSGCLVPLEVRVPDGSMLAPAYPAATVAGNVEISQAVTGALYAALGVQAEGSGTMNNLTFGNDRVQYYETVASGSGAGDGFDGADAVQTHMTNSRLTDPEVLEWRYPVRVESFAVREGSGGDGRWRGGDGVVRRIRFLEPMTVTLLTSHRRTAPYGTAGGGPGALGDNSLERADGSVTPLKGVDSVEAGADDVLVLRTPGGGGYGTADGT
;
A
#
# COMPACT_ATOMS: atom_id res chain seq x y z
N LEU A 1 12.31 35.45 -14.09
CA LEU A 1 12.99 35.69 -12.80
C LEU A 1 12.63 37.03 -12.15
N ARG A 2 12.64 38.18 -12.86
CA ARG A 2 12.29 39.49 -12.26
C ARG A 2 10.97 39.48 -11.48
N ARG A 3 9.88 39.05 -12.13
CA ARG A 3 8.56 38.88 -11.51
C ARG A 3 8.56 37.96 -10.29
N VAL A 4 9.35 36.88 -10.31
CA VAL A 4 9.45 35.92 -9.19
C VAL A 4 10.06 36.62 -7.97
N ARG A 5 11.13 37.41 -8.19
CA ARG A 5 11.77 38.19 -7.12
C ARG A 5 10.83 39.26 -6.57
N GLU A 6 10.15 40.02 -7.44
CA GLU A 6 9.16 41.02 -7.02
C GLU A 6 8.06 40.41 -6.14
N VAL A 7 7.52 39.23 -6.51
CA VAL A 7 6.52 38.54 -5.68
C VAL A 7 7.11 38.04 -4.36
N CYS A 8 8.34 37.53 -4.36
CA CYS A 8 9.01 37.11 -3.12
C CYS A 8 9.28 38.30 -2.19
N ASP A 9 9.68 39.45 -2.72
CA ASP A 9 9.93 40.66 -1.95
C ASP A 9 8.62 41.19 -1.33
N ASP A 10 7.52 41.18 -2.08
CA ASP A 10 6.18 41.52 -1.58
C ASP A 10 5.72 40.57 -0.47
N LEU A 11 5.89 39.26 -0.65
CA LEU A 11 5.56 38.26 0.37
C LEU A 11 6.45 38.39 1.60
N ALA A 12 7.74 38.65 1.42
CA ALA A 12 8.68 38.89 2.52
C ALA A 12 8.28 40.13 3.33
N ALA A 13 7.87 41.21 2.65
CA ALA A 13 7.41 42.42 3.31
C ALA A 13 6.13 42.19 4.11
N ARG A 14 5.17 41.41 3.56
CA ARG A 14 3.94 41.02 4.27
C ARG A 14 4.23 40.16 5.50
N ALA A 15 5.01 39.09 5.34
CA ALA A 15 5.36 38.19 6.44
C ALA A 15 6.17 38.91 7.55
N ARG A 16 7.07 39.85 7.17
CA ARG A 16 7.74 40.73 8.12
C ARG A 16 6.77 41.65 8.85
N ALA A 17 5.77 42.21 8.15
CA ALA A 17 4.79 43.09 8.76
C ALA A 17 3.93 42.36 9.81
N ASP A 18 3.55 41.12 9.55
CA ASP A 18 2.81 40.28 10.51
C ASP A 18 3.66 40.04 11.78
N LEU A 19 4.93 39.66 11.63
CA LEU A 19 5.84 39.49 12.79
C LEU A 19 6.10 40.80 13.56
N ARG A 20 6.18 41.94 12.86
CA ARG A 20 6.29 43.25 13.51
C ARG A 20 5.01 43.62 14.27
N ALA A 21 3.84 43.23 13.78
CA ALA A 21 2.57 43.41 14.49
C ALA A 21 2.56 42.62 15.81
N ASP A 22 3.23 41.47 15.83
CA ASP A 22 3.50 40.66 17.02
C ASP A 22 4.70 41.17 17.86
N SER A 23 5.16 42.41 17.60
CA SER A 23 6.25 43.09 18.32
C SER A 23 7.63 42.44 18.23
N VAL A 24 7.89 41.64 17.18
CA VAL A 24 9.24 41.13 16.90
C VAL A 24 10.11 42.24 16.29
N PRO A 25 11.32 42.52 16.85
CA PRO A 25 12.25 43.49 16.28
C PRO A 25 12.67 43.14 14.84
N ASP A 26 12.80 44.14 13.97
CA ASP A 26 13.06 43.90 12.54
C ASP A 26 14.45 43.31 12.26
N ASP A 27 15.42 43.60 13.12
CA ASP A 27 16.76 43.01 13.12
C ASP A 27 16.78 41.56 13.62
N ALA A 28 15.73 41.12 14.32
CA ALA A 28 15.52 39.73 14.71
C ALA A 28 14.73 38.92 13.67
N ILE A 29 14.26 39.52 12.58
CA ILE A 29 13.48 38.84 11.53
C ILE A 29 14.37 38.47 10.34
N THR A 30 14.45 37.17 10.06
CA THR A 30 15.07 36.61 8.85
C THR A 30 13.99 36.10 7.88
N THR A 31 14.28 36.09 6.58
CA THR A 31 13.32 35.64 5.56
C THR A 31 13.96 34.66 4.59
N HIS A 32 13.27 33.57 4.29
CA HIS A 32 13.71 32.53 3.38
C HIS A 32 12.70 32.36 2.24
N ALA A 33 13.12 32.62 1.00
CA ALA A 33 12.30 32.45 -0.18
C ALA A 33 12.59 31.11 -0.88
N ARG A 34 11.53 30.37 -1.19
CA ARG A 34 11.57 29.13 -1.98
C ARG A 34 10.74 29.30 -3.25
N VAL A 35 11.23 28.75 -4.34
CA VAL A 35 10.56 28.71 -5.64
C VAL A 35 10.12 27.27 -5.89
N LEU A 36 8.82 27.07 -6.10
CA LEU A 36 8.27 25.75 -6.44
C LEU A 36 8.38 25.56 -7.96
N LEU A 37 9.30 24.70 -8.37
CA LEU A 37 9.58 24.38 -9.77
C LEU A 37 8.98 23.02 -10.14
N ARG A 38 8.51 22.90 -11.38
CA ARG A 38 8.04 21.64 -11.96
C ARG A 38 8.43 21.54 -13.43
N TYR A 39 8.52 20.34 -13.98
CA TYR A 39 8.61 20.18 -15.43
C TYR A 39 7.28 20.61 -16.07
N ALA A 40 7.32 21.26 -17.24
CA ALA A 40 6.12 21.60 -17.99
C ALA A 40 5.25 20.35 -18.25
N GLY A 41 3.93 20.45 -18.00
CA GLY A 41 3.00 19.32 -18.13
C GLY A 41 3.07 18.30 -16.99
N THR A 42 3.55 18.69 -15.81
CA THR A 42 3.52 17.87 -14.57
C THR A 42 2.88 18.69 -13.45
N ASP A 43 2.20 18.07 -12.47
CA ASP A 43 1.57 18.83 -11.36
C ASP A 43 2.33 18.70 -10.03
N ALA A 44 3.44 17.96 -9.99
CA ALA A 44 4.28 17.87 -8.79
C ALA A 44 5.40 18.91 -8.87
N SER A 45 5.39 19.89 -7.95
CA SER A 45 6.49 20.84 -7.80
C SER A 45 7.44 20.50 -6.65
N LEU A 46 8.70 20.89 -6.83
CA LEU A 46 9.78 20.75 -5.87
C LEU A 46 10.25 22.14 -5.44
N PRO A 47 10.35 22.40 -4.13
CA PRO A 47 10.85 23.67 -3.64
C PRO A 47 12.37 23.74 -3.80
N VAL A 48 12.88 24.81 -4.41
CA VAL A 48 14.31 25.16 -4.44
C VAL A 48 14.53 26.54 -3.84
N ALA A 49 15.70 26.80 -3.30
CA ALA A 49 16.05 28.13 -2.82
C ALA A 49 16.00 29.16 -3.98
N LEU A 50 15.49 30.36 -3.72
CA LEU A 50 15.50 31.43 -4.71
C LEU A 50 16.95 31.84 -5.04
N ASP A 51 17.38 31.57 -6.27
CA ASP A 51 18.74 31.88 -6.75
C ASP A 51 18.71 32.33 -8.23
N THR A 52 19.84 32.21 -8.93
CA THR A 52 19.97 32.32 -10.37
C THR A 52 19.28 31.15 -11.07
N VAL A 53 18.84 31.35 -12.31
CA VAL A 53 18.16 30.30 -13.08
C VAL A 53 19.01 29.01 -13.18
N PRO A 54 20.32 29.06 -13.48
CA PRO A 54 21.13 27.84 -13.54
C PRO A 54 21.23 27.10 -12.20
N ALA A 55 21.45 27.80 -11.09
CA ALA A 55 21.55 27.19 -9.76
C ALA A 55 20.22 26.55 -9.34
N MET A 56 19.09 27.24 -9.59
CA MET A 56 17.76 26.68 -9.34
C MET A 56 17.47 25.47 -10.22
N ALA A 57 17.90 25.46 -11.48
CA ALA A 57 17.74 24.32 -12.37
C ALA A 57 18.59 23.12 -11.96
N GLU A 58 19.83 23.34 -11.53
CA GLU A 58 20.72 22.29 -11.01
C GLU A 58 20.19 21.70 -9.70
N ALA A 59 19.76 22.56 -8.76
CA ALA A 59 19.13 22.15 -7.51
C ALA A 59 17.85 21.35 -7.77
N PHE A 60 17.02 21.80 -8.73
CA PHE A 60 15.82 21.07 -9.14
C PHE A 60 16.16 19.72 -9.75
N VAL A 61 17.16 19.63 -10.64
CA VAL A 61 17.60 18.35 -11.23
C VAL A 61 18.13 17.39 -10.17
N ALA A 62 18.92 17.89 -9.21
CA ALA A 62 19.44 17.08 -8.11
C ALA A 62 18.30 16.54 -7.24
N GLU A 63 17.36 17.41 -6.84
CA GLU A 63 16.19 17.01 -6.04
C GLU A 63 15.27 16.07 -6.81
N HIS A 64 15.04 16.32 -8.10
CA HIS A 64 14.21 15.47 -8.95
C HIS A 64 14.83 14.08 -9.14
N ARG A 65 16.15 13.98 -9.36
CA ARG A 65 16.84 12.68 -9.40
C ARG A 65 16.78 11.96 -8.07
N SER A 66 17.00 12.68 -6.97
CA SER A 66 16.92 12.12 -5.61
C SER A 66 15.52 11.55 -5.31
N ARG A 67 14.47 12.20 -5.81
CA ARG A 67 13.08 11.84 -5.50
C ARG A 67 12.44 10.87 -6.49
N TYR A 68 12.83 10.92 -7.75
CA TYR A 68 12.20 10.19 -8.85
C TYR A 68 13.17 9.32 -9.66
N ALA A 69 14.47 9.27 -9.34
CA ALA A 69 15.51 8.50 -10.05
C ALA A 69 15.80 8.87 -11.52
N PHE A 70 15.05 9.79 -12.14
CA PHE A 70 15.25 10.21 -13.53
C PHE A 70 15.15 11.73 -13.70
N THR A 71 15.45 12.21 -14.90
CA THR A 71 15.18 13.58 -15.36
C THR A 71 14.37 13.57 -16.65
N MET A 72 13.73 14.70 -16.96
CA MET A 72 12.96 14.89 -18.19
C MET A 72 13.60 15.96 -19.07
N ASP A 73 13.53 15.80 -20.38
CA ASP A 73 13.93 16.83 -21.34
C ASP A 73 12.77 17.80 -21.59
N LYS A 74 12.41 18.57 -20.56
CA LYS A 74 11.29 19.52 -20.59
C LYS A 74 11.66 20.86 -19.95
N PRO A 75 11.03 21.98 -20.38
CA PRO A 75 11.20 23.27 -19.72
C PRO A 75 10.74 23.23 -18.26
N LEU A 76 11.42 23.99 -17.40
CA LEU A 76 11.00 24.21 -16.01
C LEU A 76 9.99 25.35 -15.92
N VAL A 77 8.94 25.15 -15.13
CA VAL A 77 7.88 26.11 -14.85
C VAL A 77 7.92 26.48 -13.36
N VAL A 78 7.85 27.78 -13.07
CA VAL A 78 7.58 28.27 -11.71
C VAL A 78 6.08 28.18 -11.47
N GLU A 79 5.67 27.28 -10.60
CA GLU A 79 4.27 27.12 -10.21
C GLU A 79 3.89 28.17 -9.16
N ALA A 80 4.69 28.24 -8.10
CA ALA A 80 4.44 29.10 -6.95
C ALA A 80 5.76 29.56 -6.33
N VAL A 81 5.65 30.53 -5.42
CA VAL A 81 6.72 30.94 -4.51
C VAL A 81 6.19 30.93 -3.09
N SER A 82 7.04 30.57 -2.13
CA SER A 82 6.74 30.69 -0.71
C SER A 82 7.84 31.47 -0.02
N VAL A 83 7.47 32.29 0.95
CA VAL A 83 8.41 33.03 1.78
C VAL A 83 8.07 32.77 3.24
N GLU A 84 9.06 32.29 3.97
CA GLU A 84 9.01 32.05 5.40
C GLU A 84 9.75 33.19 6.11
N ALA A 85 9.11 33.84 7.09
CA ALA A 85 9.74 34.81 7.96
C ALA A 85 9.90 34.22 9.36
N ILE A 86 11.11 34.28 9.91
CA ILE A 86 11.46 33.70 11.21
C ILE A 86 11.90 34.84 12.11
N GLY A 87 11.14 35.07 13.18
CA GLY A 87 11.50 35.99 14.26
C GLY A 87 12.29 35.27 15.33
N ALA A 88 13.53 35.70 15.58
CA ALA A 88 14.26 35.26 16.75
C ALA A 88 13.67 35.96 17.99
N ALA A 89 13.25 35.19 18.99
CA ALA A 89 12.96 35.77 20.29
C ALA A 89 14.27 36.20 20.93
N ASP A 90 14.41 37.49 21.27
CA ASP A 90 15.56 37.97 22.03
C ASP A 90 15.59 37.28 23.39
N GLY A 91 16.67 36.55 23.60
CA GLY A 91 16.81 35.58 24.66
C GLY A 91 17.35 34.31 24.04
N GLU A 92 18.68 34.19 23.99
CA GLU A 92 19.24 32.87 24.26
C GLU A 92 18.46 32.36 25.47
N HIS A 93 17.73 31.25 25.33
CA HIS A 93 17.37 30.46 26.49
C HIS A 93 18.70 29.95 27.06
N ARG A 94 19.43 30.85 27.74
CA ARG A 94 20.37 30.49 28.76
C ARG A 94 19.45 29.90 29.82
N PRO A 95 19.42 28.57 30.03
CA PRO A 95 18.76 28.05 31.21
C PRO A 95 19.29 28.89 32.38
N GLY A 96 18.39 29.59 33.05
CA GLY A 96 18.76 30.39 34.21
C GLY A 96 19.57 29.51 35.15
N PRO A 97 20.58 30.02 35.86
CA PRO A 97 21.41 29.20 36.73
C PRO A 97 20.48 28.35 37.61
N ALA A 98 20.45 27.05 37.35
CA ALA A 98 19.75 26.10 38.21
C ALA A 98 20.25 26.40 39.63
N GLY A 99 19.30 26.67 40.54
CA GLY A 99 19.53 27.39 41.79
C GLY A 99 20.87 27.08 42.43
N GLN A 100 21.66 28.13 42.69
CA GLN A 100 22.94 28.14 43.41
C GLN A 100 23.43 26.75 43.83
N ALA A 101 24.12 26.06 42.91
CA ALA A 101 24.97 24.94 43.31
C ALA A 101 25.97 25.47 44.36
N PRO A 102 26.22 24.74 45.47
CA PRO A 102 27.26 25.11 46.41
C PRO A 102 28.57 25.29 45.65
N THR A 103 29.17 26.48 45.73
CA THR A 103 30.40 26.85 45.01
C THR A 103 31.66 26.17 45.55
N ASP A 104 31.55 25.18 46.45
CA ASP A 104 32.68 24.56 47.15
C ASP A 104 32.61 23.03 47.16
N ALA A 105 32.50 22.40 45.98
CA ALA A 105 32.88 21.01 45.81
C ALA A 105 33.93 20.92 44.70
N GLY A 106 35.16 20.56 45.09
CA GLY A 106 36.32 20.53 44.19
C GLY A 106 36.03 19.84 42.87
N ALA A 107 36.38 20.51 41.77
CA ALA A 107 36.26 19.98 40.42
C ALA A 107 36.97 18.61 40.33
N GLY A 108 36.19 17.55 40.13
CA GLY A 108 36.69 16.21 39.82
C GLY A 108 36.53 15.12 40.91
N ALA A 109 35.89 15.39 42.05
CA ALA A 109 35.56 14.34 43.02
C ALA A 109 34.20 13.68 42.73
N GLU A 110 34.11 12.35 42.82
CA GLU A 110 32.81 11.66 42.81
C GLU A 110 31.99 12.12 44.03
N PRO A 111 30.74 12.58 43.85
CA PRO A 111 29.92 13.08 44.94
C PRO A 111 29.54 11.94 45.88
N GLU A 112 29.52 12.22 47.19
CA GLU A 112 29.05 11.24 48.18
C GLU A 112 27.58 10.89 47.93
N PRO A 113 27.20 9.60 47.94
CA PRO A 113 25.82 9.19 47.76
C PRO A 113 24.96 9.56 48.96
N TYR A 114 23.79 10.13 48.71
CA TYR A 114 22.76 10.42 49.71
C TYR A 114 22.28 9.13 50.42
N ALA A 115 22.15 8.04 49.66
CA ALA A 115 21.81 6.73 50.18
C ALA A 115 22.28 5.61 49.24
N ARG A 116 21.94 4.36 49.55
CA ARG A 116 22.01 3.25 48.60
C ARG A 116 20.62 2.67 48.40
N THR A 117 20.29 2.29 47.18
CA THR A 117 19.03 1.64 46.82
C THR A 117 19.29 0.37 46.03
N GLY A 118 18.35 -0.58 46.04
CA GLY A 118 18.43 -1.78 45.20
C GLY A 118 18.10 -1.44 43.75
N MET A 119 18.98 -1.77 42.81
CA MET A 119 18.74 -1.65 41.37
C MET A 119 19.02 -3.00 40.70
N PHE A 120 18.09 -3.49 39.89
CA PHE A 120 18.32 -4.69 39.08
C PHE A 120 19.17 -4.34 37.85
N VAL A 121 20.36 -4.91 37.76
CA VAL A 121 21.32 -4.62 36.69
C VAL A 121 22.23 -5.82 36.48
N ASP A 122 22.57 -6.14 35.22
CA ASP A 122 23.33 -7.34 34.84
C ASP A 122 22.76 -8.64 35.47
N GLY A 123 21.43 -8.80 35.41
CA GLY A 123 20.73 -10.02 35.85
C GLY A 123 20.60 -10.21 37.36
N GLN A 124 20.97 -9.22 38.19
CA GLN A 124 20.91 -9.32 39.65
C GLN A 124 20.58 -7.98 40.31
N VAL A 125 19.98 -8.01 41.51
CA VAL A 125 19.78 -6.79 42.32
C VAL A 125 21.11 -6.41 42.96
N ARG A 126 21.62 -5.22 42.65
CA ARG A 126 22.82 -4.64 43.26
C ARG A 126 22.44 -3.45 44.14
N GLY A 127 23.13 -3.30 45.27
CA GLY A 127 23.06 -2.08 46.06
C GLY A 127 23.79 -0.97 45.31
N THR A 128 23.08 0.07 44.93
CA THR A 128 23.51 1.10 43.98
C THR A 128 23.48 2.49 44.65
N PRO A 129 24.49 3.35 44.43
CA PRO A 129 24.50 4.73 44.92
C PRO A 129 23.25 5.51 44.48
N LEU A 130 22.59 6.16 45.43
CA LEU A 130 21.49 7.08 45.20
C LEU A 130 21.97 8.51 45.50
N HIS A 131 21.96 9.37 44.50
CA HIS A 131 22.31 10.78 44.61
C HIS A 131 21.04 11.65 44.45
N ARG A 132 20.99 12.78 45.14
CA ARG A 132 19.98 13.81 44.86
C ARG A 132 20.55 14.77 43.82
N ARG A 133 19.76 15.10 42.80
CA ARG A 133 20.18 16.05 41.75
C ARG A 133 20.63 17.39 42.32
N ALA A 134 19.98 17.88 43.38
CA ALA A 134 20.31 19.15 44.03
C ALA A 134 21.72 19.17 44.68
N ASP A 135 22.26 18.00 45.03
CA ASP A 135 23.57 17.87 45.66
C ASP A 135 24.70 17.78 44.62
N LEU A 136 24.36 17.69 43.33
CA LEU A 136 25.32 17.61 42.22
C LEU A 136 25.65 19.00 41.68
N GLY A 137 26.80 19.53 42.10
CA GLY A 137 27.35 20.79 41.59
C GLY A 137 27.79 20.71 40.12
N SER A 138 27.98 21.87 39.48
CA SER A 138 28.46 21.94 38.09
C SER A 138 29.79 21.19 37.94
N GLY A 139 29.87 20.31 36.94
CA GLY A 139 31.04 19.47 36.69
C GLY A 139 31.09 18.17 37.50
N ALA A 140 30.19 17.95 38.47
CA ALA A 140 30.10 16.68 39.19
C ALA A 140 29.76 15.53 38.23
N THR A 141 30.43 14.40 38.42
CA THR A 141 30.23 13.19 37.62
C THR A 141 29.73 12.04 38.50
N VAL A 142 28.75 11.30 38.00
CA VAL A 142 28.21 10.08 38.62
C VAL A 142 28.34 8.96 37.60
N THR A 143 29.19 7.98 37.89
CA THR A 143 29.41 6.82 37.00
C THR A 143 28.48 5.68 37.39
N GLY A 144 27.81 5.08 36.40
CA GLY A 144 26.87 3.98 36.63
C GLY A 144 27.55 2.65 37.04
N PRO A 145 26.83 1.73 37.71
CA PRO A 145 25.41 1.82 38.06
C PRO A 145 25.16 2.82 39.19
N ALA A 146 24.23 3.75 38.99
CA ALA A 146 23.83 4.77 39.96
C ALA A 146 22.39 5.27 39.69
N VAL A 147 21.74 5.82 40.71
CA VAL A 147 20.42 6.45 40.59
C VAL A 147 20.55 7.92 41.00
N ILE A 148 20.02 8.83 40.20
CA ILE A 148 19.95 10.27 40.53
C ILE A 148 18.47 10.65 40.60
N THR A 149 18.03 11.16 41.75
CA THR A 149 16.62 11.57 41.95
C THR A 149 16.49 13.08 42.06
N GLU A 150 15.43 13.60 41.49
CA GLU A 150 14.96 14.99 41.63
C GLU A 150 13.44 15.01 41.90
N PRO A 151 12.84 16.16 42.24
CA PRO A 151 11.43 16.20 42.68
C PRO A 151 10.41 15.60 41.69
N ASP A 152 10.69 15.66 40.39
CA ASP A 152 9.81 15.26 39.29
C ASP A 152 10.41 14.19 38.36
N ALA A 153 11.65 13.75 38.60
CA ALA A 153 12.29 12.72 37.78
C ALA A 153 13.24 11.80 38.56
N THR A 154 13.53 10.63 37.97
CA THR A 154 14.56 9.71 38.44
C THR A 154 15.39 9.26 37.25
N THR A 155 16.65 9.68 37.21
CA THR A 155 17.61 9.31 36.18
C THR A 155 18.36 8.06 36.61
N ILE A 156 18.27 7.01 35.79
CA ILE A 156 19.04 5.78 35.96
C ILE A 156 20.34 5.88 35.15
N VAL A 157 21.48 5.86 35.82
CA VAL A 157 22.79 5.82 35.17
C VAL A 157 23.25 4.36 35.12
N GLU A 158 23.07 3.73 33.96
CA GLU A 158 23.44 2.33 33.73
C GLU A 158 24.97 2.10 33.76
N PRO A 159 25.44 0.86 33.98
CA PRO A 159 26.86 0.53 33.85
C PRO A 159 27.46 0.98 32.51
N GLY A 160 28.62 1.62 32.59
CA GLY A 160 29.32 2.14 31.40
C GLY A 160 28.83 3.51 30.91
N TRP A 161 27.80 4.06 31.54
CA TRP A 161 27.41 5.46 31.41
C TRP A 161 27.95 6.29 32.56
N GLN A 162 28.15 7.58 32.29
CA GLN A 162 28.48 8.59 33.27
C GLN A 162 27.55 9.78 33.05
N ALA A 163 26.86 10.20 34.11
CA ALA A 163 26.12 11.45 34.11
C ALA A 163 27.06 12.56 34.58
N ARG A 164 27.10 13.67 33.84
CA ARG A 164 27.81 14.89 34.24
C ARG A 164 26.82 16.04 34.37
N ALA A 165 26.83 16.74 35.49
CA ALA A 165 26.10 17.99 35.61
C ALA A 165 26.79 19.07 34.76
N ALA A 166 26.14 19.50 33.68
CA ALA A 166 26.61 20.58 32.83
C ALA A 166 26.42 21.94 33.51
N GLU A 167 27.16 22.95 33.05
CA GLU A 167 27.03 24.34 33.54
C GLU A 167 25.62 24.91 33.32
N SER A 168 24.90 24.41 32.31
CA SER A 168 23.51 24.71 32.02
C SER A 168 22.50 24.10 33.00
N GLY A 169 22.95 23.24 33.93
CA GLY A 169 22.08 22.50 34.85
C GLY A 169 21.51 21.20 34.27
N HIS A 170 21.77 20.88 33.00
CA HIS A 170 21.39 19.59 32.43
C HIS A 170 22.30 18.47 32.92
N LEU A 171 21.77 17.25 33.05
CA LEU A 171 22.60 16.04 33.18
C LEU A 171 22.96 15.54 31.78
N LEU A 172 24.23 15.65 31.42
CA LEU A 172 24.76 15.06 30.20
C LEU A 172 25.16 13.61 30.47
N LEU A 173 24.38 12.65 29.97
CA LEU A 173 24.75 11.25 30.01
C LEU A 173 25.69 10.93 28.84
N THR A 174 26.91 10.54 29.16
CA THR A 174 27.90 10.09 28.19
C THR A 174 28.24 8.64 28.46
N ARG A 175 28.24 7.83 27.41
CA ARG A 175 28.74 6.47 27.49
C ARG A 175 30.27 6.51 27.53
N VAL A 176 30.84 6.25 28.71
CA VAL A 176 32.30 6.27 28.96
C VAL A 176 32.94 4.90 28.74
N ARG A 177 32.15 3.82 28.74
CA ARG A 177 32.59 2.52 28.25
C ARG A 177 31.90 2.25 26.92
N PRO A 178 32.67 2.09 25.81
CA PRO A 178 32.12 1.66 24.55
C PRO A 178 31.19 0.48 24.78
N ARG A 179 30.05 0.44 24.10
CA ARG A 179 29.30 -0.82 24.06
C ARG A 179 30.30 -1.88 23.55
N PRO A 180 30.32 -3.11 24.11
CA PRO A 180 30.77 -4.21 23.28
C PRO A 180 30.01 -4.03 21.97
N ALA A 181 30.73 -3.98 20.84
CA ALA A 181 30.12 -3.74 19.53
C ALA A 181 28.80 -4.50 19.51
N ARG A 182 27.69 -3.77 19.26
CA ARG A 182 26.32 -4.29 19.12
C ARG A 182 26.46 -5.76 18.76
N VAL A 183 26.00 -6.69 19.62
CA VAL A 183 26.13 -8.15 19.40
C VAL A 183 26.18 -8.35 17.91
N ALA A 184 27.37 -8.68 17.37
CA ALA A 184 27.60 -8.69 15.93
C ALA A 184 26.41 -9.45 15.38
N VAL A 185 25.48 -8.75 14.73
CA VAL A 185 24.20 -9.35 14.42
C VAL A 185 24.55 -10.45 13.46
N GLY A 186 24.43 -11.68 13.94
CA GLY A 186 24.80 -12.84 13.15
C GLY A 186 23.78 -13.02 12.05
N THR A 187 24.16 -13.81 11.07
CA THR A 187 23.21 -14.36 10.11
C THR A 187 22.31 -15.44 10.73
N ASP A 188 22.58 -15.86 11.96
CA ASP A 188 21.74 -16.78 12.74
C ASP A 188 20.43 -16.12 13.18
N VAL A 189 19.37 -16.93 13.29
CA VAL A 189 18.04 -16.46 13.69
C VAL A 189 18.01 -16.05 15.17
N ASP A 190 17.65 -14.80 15.42
CA ASP A 190 17.31 -14.28 16.75
C ASP A 190 15.82 -13.87 16.73
N PRO A 191 14.97 -14.35 17.66
CA PRO A 191 13.53 -14.03 17.66
C PRO A 191 13.21 -12.54 17.80
N VAL A 192 14.03 -11.79 18.55
CA VAL A 192 13.85 -10.34 18.71
C VAL A 192 14.21 -9.64 17.41
N LEU A 193 15.33 -10.01 16.81
CA LEU A 193 15.73 -9.40 15.54
C LEU A 193 14.83 -9.82 14.38
N LEU A 194 14.26 -11.02 14.41
CA LEU A 194 13.28 -11.46 13.42
C LEU A 194 12.10 -10.50 13.40
N GLU A 195 11.60 -10.11 14.57
CA GLU A 195 10.51 -9.13 14.69
C GLU A 195 10.96 -7.73 14.26
N VAL A 196 12.18 -7.32 14.59
CA VAL A 196 12.74 -6.04 14.13
C VAL A 196 12.83 -5.99 12.60
N PHE A 197 13.44 -6.99 11.97
CA PHE A 197 13.57 -7.05 10.51
C PHE A 197 12.22 -7.18 9.82
N ASN A 198 11.27 -7.92 10.39
CA ASN A 198 9.90 -7.98 9.91
C ASN A 198 9.29 -6.57 9.80
N ASN A 199 9.31 -5.80 10.90
CA ASN A 199 8.79 -4.44 10.91
C ASN A 199 9.58 -3.49 10.00
N LEU A 200 10.91 -3.66 9.91
CA LEU A 200 11.73 -2.84 9.02
C LEU A 200 11.38 -3.07 7.54
N PHE A 201 11.23 -4.33 7.09
CA PHE A 201 10.85 -4.63 5.71
C PHE A 201 9.44 -4.13 5.37
N MET A 202 8.50 -4.27 6.31
CA MET A 202 7.15 -3.72 6.16
C MET A 202 7.17 -2.19 6.09
N ALA A 203 7.95 -1.53 6.95
CA ALA A 203 8.11 -0.08 6.94
C ALA A 203 8.66 0.41 5.59
N VAL A 204 9.61 -0.30 4.96
CA VAL A 204 10.07 0.04 3.60
C VAL A 204 8.90 0.08 2.62
N ALA A 205 8.09 -0.99 2.57
CA ALA A 205 6.95 -1.08 1.67
C ALA A 205 5.90 0.01 1.94
N GLU A 206 5.63 0.33 3.21
CA GLU A 206 4.72 1.40 3.61
C GLU A 206 5.24 2.78 3.20
N GLN A 207 6.53 3.06 3.39
CA GLN A 207 7.14 4.32 2.96
C GLN A 207 7.08 4.50 1.44
N MET A 208 7.23 3.42 0.67
CA MET A 208 6.98 3.43 -0.77
C MET A 208 5.52 3.79 -1.07
N GLY A 209 4.56 3.18 -0.35
CA GLY A 209 3.13 3.46 -0.50
C GLY A 209 2.77 4.92 -0.21
N VAL A 210 3.27 5.48 0.90
CA VAL A 210 3.09 6.90 1.24
C VAL A 210 3.69 7.80 0.14
N ARG A 211 4.83 7.43 -0.45
CA ARG A 211 5.40 8.18 -1.58
C ARG A 211 4.49 8.13 -2.81
N LEU A 212 3.93 6.95 -3.13
CA LEU A 212 3.03 6.77 -4.26
C LEU A 212 1.76 7.60 -4.10
N GLU A 213 1.07 7.46 -2.96
CA GLU A 213 -0.14 8.23 -2.62
C GLU A 213 0.06 9.74 -2.79
N ASN A 214 1.18 10.27 -2.29
CA ASN A 214 1.46 11.70 -2.33
C ASN A 214 1.89 12.24 -3.71
N THR A 215 2.29 11.38 -4.64
CA THR A 215 2.82 11.80 -5.96
C THR A 215 1.93 11.41 -7.14
N ALA A 216 1.00 10.48 -6.94
CA ALA A 216 0.03 10.07 -7.95
C ALA A 216 -0.97 11.17 -8.30
N HIS A 217 -1.53 11.07 -9.50
CA HIS A 217 -2.50 12.03 -10.04
C HIS A 217 -3.92 11.50 -10.05
N SER A 218 -4.09 10.22 -10.37
CA SER A 218 -5.41 9.61 -10.47
C SER A 218 -6.10 9.51 -9.12
N VAL A 219 -7.42 9.68 -9.13
CA VAL A 219 -8.28 9.48 -7.96
C VAL A 219 -8.12 8.07 -7.40
N ASN A 220 -7.93 7.07 -8.26
CA ASN A 220 -7.78 5.68 -7.88
C ASN A 220 -6.57 5.43 -6.98
N ILE A 221 -5.40 5.92 -7.38
CA ILE A 221 -4.19 5.71 -6.57
C ILE A 221 -4.20 6.65 -5.36
N LYS A 222 -4.56 7.93 -5.55
CA LYS A 222 -4.44 8.95 -4.52
C LYS A 222 -5.51 8.90 -3.43
N GLU A 223 -6.77 8.74 -3.81
CA GLU A 223 -7.90 8.83 -2.88
C GLU A 223 -8.37 7.44 -2.46
N ARG A 224 -8.45 6.50 -3.43
CA ARG A 224 -8.93 5.14 -3.18
C ARG A 224 -7.86 4.17 -2.67
N LEU A 225 -6.58 4.55 -2.75
CA LEU A 225 -5.43 3.71 -2.37
C LEU A 225 -5.40 2.36 -3.11
N ASP A 226 -5.78 2.37 -4.39
CA ASP A 226 -5.77 1.18 -5.25
C ASP A 226 -4.37 0.94 -5.84
N PHE A 227 -3.43 0.63 -4.94
CA PHE A 227 -2.04 0.32 -5.26
C PHE A 227 -1.44 -0.64 -4.25
N SER A 228 -0.27 -1.21 -4.51
CA SER A 228 0.54 -1.92 -3.52
C SER A 228 2.02 -1.78 -3.81
N CYS A 229 2.83 -1.79 -2.75
CA CYS A 229 4.27 -1.66 -2.83
C CYS A 229 4.92 -2.85 -2.13
N ALA A 230 5.94 -3.44 -2.76
CA ALA A 230 6.50 -4.70 -2.32
C ALA A 230 8.02 -4.78 -2.53
N LEU A 231 8.64 -5.59 -1.65
CA LEU A 231 10.05 -5.91 -1.62
C LEU A 231 10.29 -7.37 -1.99
N PHE A 232 11.31 -7.64 -2.79
CA PHE A 232 11.68 -8.97 -3.26
C PHE A 232 13.18 -9.24 -3.05
N ASP A 233 13.53 -10.50 -2.80
CA ASP A 233 14.93 -10.95 -2.87
C ASP A 233 15.43 -11.01 -4.34
N ALA A 234 16.72 -11.28 -4.53
CA ALA A 234 17.35 -11.32 -5.86
C ALA A 234 16.72 -12.37 -6.80
N GLU A 235 16.09 -13.40 -6.24
CA GLU A 235 15.39 -14.45 -6.99
C GLU A 235 13.92 -14.09 -7.29
N GLY A 236 13.45 -12.92 -6.86
CA GLY A 236 12.09 -12.43 -7.10
C GLY A 236 11.05 -13.01 -6.15
N ASN A 237 11.46 -13.56 -5.00
CA ASN A 237 10.51 -14.00 -3.97
C ASN A 237 10.05 -12.81 -3.14
N LEU A 238 8.74 -12.70 -2.94
CA LEU A 238 8.14 -11.67 -2.08
C LEU A 238 8.65 -11.79 -0.64
N ILE A 239 9.16 -10.70 -0.09
CA ILE A 239 9.65 -10.54 1.29
C ILE A 239 8.63 -9.79 2.16
N ALA A 240 8.15 -8.64 1.68
CA ALA A 240 7.22 -7.77 2.38
C ALA A 240 6.33 -7.02 1.38
N ASN A 241 5.10 -6.71 1.78
CA ASN A 241 4.13 -5.96 0.98
C ASN A 241 3.27 -5.10 1.91
N ALA A 242 3.12 -3.82 1.58
CA ALA A 242 2.17 -2.95 2.28
C ALA A 242 0.73 -3.40 1.97
N PRO A 243 -0.09 -3.75 2.98
CA PRO A 243 -1.34 -4.48 2.81
C PRO A 243 -2.48 -3.55 2.35
N HIS A 244 -2.42 -3.12 1.10
CA HIS A 244 -3.44 -2.25 0.50
C HIS A 244 -4.49 -3.05 -0.27
N ILE A 245 -4.09 -3.89 -1.24
CA ILE A 245 -5.01 -4.62 -2.12
C ILE A 245 -4.66 -6.12 -2.18
N PRO A 246 -5.53 -7.01 -1.65
CA PRO A 246 -5.16 -8.41 -1.53
C PRO A 246 -4.90 -9.17 -2.83
N VAL A 247 -5.52 -8.81 -3.95
CA VAL A 247 -5.25 -9.50 -5.22
C VAL A 247 -3.85 -9.22 -5.79
N HIS A 248 -3.20 -8.13 -5.36
CA HIS A 248 -1.79 -7.86 -5.69
C HIS A 248 -0.84 -8.83 -4.97
N LEU A 249 -1.30 -9.42 -3.86
CA LEU A 249 -0.53 -10.37 -3.07
C LEU A 249 -0.31 -11.65 -3.89
N GLY A 250 0.93 -12.13 -3.99
CA GLY A 250 1.24 -13.34 -4.75
C GLY A 250 1.30 -13.16 -6.27
N SER A 251 0.45 -12.32 -6.87
CA SER A 251 0.48 -12.05 -8.32
C SER A 251 1.70 -11.22 -8.74
N MET A 252 2.10 -10.21 -7.94
CA MET A 252 3.32 -9.42 -8.25
C MET A 252 4.59 -10.27 -8.32
N GLY A 253 4.71 -11.33 -7.51
CA GLY A 253 5.91 -12.20 -7.53
C GLY A 253 6.14 -12.87 -8.88
N GLU A 254 5.07 -13.23 -9.59
CA GLU A 254 5.19 -13.81 -10.93
C GLU A 254 5.61 -12.75 -11.98
N SER A 255 5.12 -11.51 -11.87
CA SER A 255 5.61 -10.40 -12.72
C SER A 255 7.11 -10.16 -12.54
N ILE A 256 7.59 -10.19 -11.29
CA ILE A 256 9.01 -10.01 -10.97
C ILE A 256 9.86 -11.12 -11.58
N LYS A 257 9.46 -12.38 -11.39
CA LYS A 257 10.17 -13.52 -11.96
C LYS A 257 10.19 -13.47 -13.48
N GLU A 258 9.14 -12.95 -14.11
CA GLU A 258 9.13 -12.77 -15.56
C GLU A 258 10.13 -11.69 -16.02
N VAL A 259 10.22 -10.54 -15.33
CA VAL A 259 11.26 -9.53 -15.61
C VAL A 259 12.64 -10.16 -15.51
N LEU A 260 12.91 -10.90 -14.44
CA LEU A 260 14.20 -11.58 -14.23
C LEU A 260 14.50 -12.57 -15.36
N ARG A 261 13.52 -13.40 -15.73
CA ARG A 261 13.66 -14.43 -16.76
C ARG A 261 13.91 -13.84 -18.14
N ARG A 262 13.14 -12.82 -18.54
CA ARG A 262 13.23 -12.22 -19.89
C ARG A 262 14.44 -11.32 -20.07
N ASN A 263 14.94 -10.70 -18.99
CA ASN A 263 16.06 -9.76 -19.04
C ASN A 263 17.34 -10.34 -18.43
N ALA A 264 17.44 -11.68 -18.30
CA ALA A 264 18.59 -12.35 -17.70
C ALA A 264 19.89 -11.95 -18.43
N GLY A 265 20.83 -11.35 -17.70
CA GLY A 265 22.10 -10.86 -18.25
C GLY A 265 22.05 -9.47 -18.92
N GLU A 266 20.87 -8.85 -19.01
CA GLU A 266 20.68 -7.52 -19.62
C GLU A 266 20.22 -6.44 -18.64
N LEU A 267 19.80 -6.82 -17.43
CA LEU A 267 19.45 -5.89 -16.34
C LEU A 267 20.65 -4.99 -16.01
N ARG A 268 20.38 -3.68 -15.84
CA ARG A 268 21.38 -2.69 -15.44
C ARG A 268 20.91 -1.88 -14.24
N PRO A 269 21.85 -1.35 -13.42
CA PRO A 269 21.51 -0.38 -12.38
C PRO A 269 20.73 0.81 -12.97
N GLY A 270 19.61 1.17 -12.33
CA GLY A 270 18.76 2.29 -12.73
C GLY A 270 17.75 1.98 -13.84
N ASP A 271 17.70 0.74 -14.35
CA ASP A 271 16.61 0.32 -15.24
C ASP A 271 15.28 0.25 -14.48
N VAL A 272 14.20 0.59 -15.18
CA VAL A 272 12.83 0.39 -14.67
C VAL A 272 11.97 -0.25 -15.74
N TYR A 273 11.15 -1.23 -15.35
CA TYR A 273 10.26 -1.98 -16.24
C TYR A 273 8.80 -1.80 -15.83
N ALA A 274 7.87 -1.78 -16.80
CA ALA A 274 6.42 -1.82 -16.59
C ALA A 274 5.82 -3.10 -17.17
N ILE A 275 4.92 -3.72 -16.41
CA ILE A 275 4.18 -4.92 -16.81
C ILE A 275 2.73 -4.83 -16.33
N ASN A 276 1.77 -5.04 -17.23
CA ASN A 276 0.39 -5.35 -16.87
C ASN A 276 -0.13 -6.64 -17.55
N ASP A 277 0.75 -7.36 -18.26
CA ASP A 277 0.40 -8.57 -19.01
C ASP A 277 -0.14 -9.67 -18.10
N PRO A 278 -1.46 -9.99 -18.17
CA PRO A 278 -2.09 -10.98 -17.30
C PRO A 278 -1.53 -12.39 -17.49
N TYR A 279 -0.99 -12.69 -18.67
CA TYR A 279 -0.43 -14.01 -19.01
C TYR A 279 0.94 -14.26 -18.39
N HIS A 280 1.61 -13.20 -17.91
CA HIS A 280 2.95 -13.27 -17.34
C HIS A 280 3.04 -12.53 -16.00
N GLY A 281 2.06 -12.74 -15.13
CA GLY A 281 2.05 -12.28 -13.74
C GLY A 281 1.22 -11.03 -13.45
N GLY A 282 0.74 -10.34 -14.49
CA GLY A 282 -0.31 -9.33 -14.34
C GLY A 282 -1.62 -9.92 -13.83
N THR A 283 -2.51 -9.05 -13.38
CA THR A 283 -3.86 -9.40 -12.90
C THR A 283 -4.91 -9.08 -13.96
N HIS A 284 -4.87 -7.85 -14.48
CA HIS A 284 -5.61 -7.31 -15.62
C HIS A 284 -4.87 -6.07 -16.15
N LEU A 285 -5.29 -5.52 -17.30
CA LEU A 285 -4.56 -4.39 -17.91
C LEU A 285 -4.52 -3.10 -17.08
N PRO A 286 -5.58 -2.71 -16.34
CA PRO A 286 -5.51 -1.52 -15.50
C PRO A 286 -4.43 -1.56 -14.40
N ASP A 287 -4.04 -2.73 -13.92
CA ASP A 287 -3.02 -2.86 -12.86
C ASP A 287 -1.61 -2.90 -13.47
N VAL A 288 -0.94 -1.75 -13.50
CA VAL A 288 0.42 -1.65 -14.03
C VAL A 288 1.43 -1.85 -12.91
N THR A 289 2.30 -2.85 -13.05
CA THR A 289 3.40 -3.16 -12.13
C THR A 289 4.69 -2.52 -12.64
N VAL A 290 5.25 -1.60 -11.86
CA VAL A 290 6.55 -0.97 -12.12
C VAL A 290 7.61 -1.63 -11.24
N VAL A 291 8.64 -2.18 -11.88
CA VAL A 291 9.70 -2.99 -11.26
C VAL A 291 11.05 -2.31 -11.43
N THR A 292 11.78 -2.17 -10.32
CA THR A 292 13.14 -1.60 -10.32
C THR A 292 14.13 -2.58 -9.68
N PRO A 293 15.09 -3.12 -10.44
CA PRO A 293 16.16 -3.96 -9.90
C PRO A 293 17.14 -3.12 -9.06
N VAL A 294 17.54 -3.64 -7.89
CA VAL A 294 18.44 -2.98 -6.95
C VAL A 294 19.78 -3.71 -6.92
N PHE A 295 20.83 -3.02 -7.35
CA PHE A 295 22.19 -3.56 -7.37
C PHE A 295 22.97 -3.16 -6.11
N ASP A 296 24.10 -3.81 -5.87
CA ASP A 296 25.05 -3.32 -4.87
C ASP A 296 25.62 -1.93 -5.23
N GLU A 297 26.29 -1.28 -4.28
CA GLU A 297 26.89 0.06 -4.48
C GLU A 297 27.87 0.13 -5.66
N ARG A 298 28.43 -1.01 -6.07
CA ARG A 298 29.35 -1.11 -7.21
C ARG A 298 28.62 -1.31 -8.54
N GLY A 299 27.31 -1.54 -8.50
CA GLY A 299 26.46 -1.84 -9.66
C GLY A 299 26.72 -3.21 -10.29
N GLY A 300 27.41 -4.11 -9.58
CA GLY A 300 27.93 -5.35 -10.16
C GLY A 300 27.02 -6.57 -9.98
N GLU A 301 26.23 -6.60 -8.92
CA GLU A 301 25.39 -7.74 -8.58
C GLU A 301 23.99 -7.29 -8.15
N LEU A 302 22.96 -7.96 -8.68
CA LEU A 302 21.57 -7.77 -8.27
C LEU A 302 21.39 -8.30 -6.84
N ARG A 303 20.86 -7.46 -5.95
CA ARG A 303 20.66 -7.82 -4.54
C ARG A 303 19.19 -7.97 -4.18
N PHE A 304 18.35 -7.07 -4.70
CA PHE A 304 16.94 -6.99 -4.38
C PHE A 304 16.15 -6.53 -5.61
N LEU A 305 14.83 -6.63 -5.54
CA LEU A 305 13.94 -5.85 -6.39
C LEU A 305 12.91 -5.13 -5.54
N VAL A 306 12.52 -3.94 -5.99
CA VAL A 306 11.36 -3.23 -5.46
C VAL A 306 10.33 -3.09 -6.57
N ALA A 307 9.06 -3.13 -6.20
CA ALA A 307 8.00 -2.86 -7.15
C ALA A 307 6.81 -2.17 -6.51
N SER A 308 6.12 -1.41 -7.36
CA SER A 308 4.83 -0.82 -7.05
C SER A 308 3.84 -1.22 -8.14
N ARG A 309 2.63 -1.61 -7.76
CA ARG A 309 1.51 -1.83 -8.68
C ARG A 309 0.44 -0.80 -8.38
N GLY A 310 -0.06 -0.12 -9.41
CA GLY A 310 -1.10 0.89 -9.28
C GLY A 310 -2.19 0.63 -10.30
N HIS A 311 -3.44 0.88 -9.92
CA HIS A 311 -4.57 0.77 -10.81
C HIS A 311 -4.76 2.05 -11.63
N HIS A 312 -4.52 1.96 -12.92
CA HIS A 312 -4.77 3.02 -13.89
C HIS A 312 -6.24 3.00 -14.30
N ALA A 313 -7.02 3.99 -13.83
CA ALA A 313 -8.46 4.08 -14.11
C ALA A 313 -8.81 4.06 -15.60
N GLU A 314 -7.88 4.45 -16.47
CA GLU A 314 -8.02 4.45 -17.92
C GLU A 314 -6.67 4.06 -18.51
N ILE A 315 -6.60 2.92 -19.18
CA ILE A 315 -5.45 2.42 -19.93
C ILE A 315 -5.83 2.09 -21.38
N GLY A 316 -7.00 2.56 -21.84
CA GLY A 316 -7.60 2.27 -23.14
C GLY A 316 -8.79 1.32 -23.05
N GLY A 317 -9.07 0.65 -24.16
CA GLY A 317 -10.14 -0.34 -24.28
C GLY A 317 -11.40 0.20 -24.97
N ILE A 318 -12.35 -0.69 -25.24
CA ILE A 318 -13.56 -0.38 -26.02
C ILE A 318 -14.56 0.53 -25.29
N THR A 319 -14.49 0.60 -23.96
CA THR A 319 -15.30 1.49 -23.12
C THR A 319 -14.41 2.37 -22.24
N PRO A 320 -14.87 3.57 -21.84
CA PRO A 320 -14.23 4.38 -20.83
C PRO A 320 -14.03 3.63 -19.50
N GLY A 321 -12.90 3.87 -18.83
CA GLY A 321 -12.64 3.31 -17.50
C GLY A 321 -11.98 1.92 -17.51
N SER A 322 -11.60 1.41 -18.70
CA SER A 322 -10.85 0.17 -18.91
C SER A 322 -11.39 -1.11 -18.26
N MET A 323 -12.69 -1.14 -17.96
CA MET A 323 -13.42 -2.32 -17.47
C MET A 323 -14.59 -2.67 -18.41
N PRO A 324 -14.36 -3.00 -19.68
CA PRO A 324 -15.44 -3.29 -20.63
C PRO A 324 -16.23 -4.53 -20.21
N ALA A 325 -17.57 -4.41 -20.14
CA ALA A 325 -18.43 -5.52 -19.73
C ALA A 325 -18.41 -6.72 -20.69
N PHE A 326 -18.15 -6.47 -21.98
CA PHE A 326 -18.34 -7.44 -23.05
C PHE A 326 -17.07 -7.74 -23.85
N SER A 327 -15.88 -7.47 -23.29
CA SER A 327 -14.63 -7.88 -23.94
C SER A 327 -14.56 -9.40 -24.06
N THR A 328 -14.06 -9.86 -25.20
CA THR A 328 -13.81 -11.26 -25.54
C THR A 328 -12.33 -11.50 -25.86
N ASP A 329 -11.62 -10.43 -26.24
CA ASP A 329 -10.20 -10.41 -26.55
C ASP A 329 -9.48 -9.38 -25.66
N ILE A 330 -8.29 -9.72 -25.16
CA ILE A 330 -7.48 -8.86 -24.28
C ILE A 330 -7.21 -7.47 -24.88
N HIS A 331 -7.10 -7.37 -26.22
CA HIS A 331 -6.85 -6.09 -26.89
C HIS A 331 -8.04 -5.13 -26.78
N GLU A 332 -9.24 -5.64 -26.50
CA GLU A 332 -10.43 -4.83 -26.25
C GLU A 332 -10.42 -4.17 -24.86
N GLU A 333 -9.52 -4.60 -23.96
CA GLU A 333 -9.42 -4.14 -22.57
C GLU A 333 -8.45 -2.95 -22.39
N GLY A 334 -7.58 -2.68 -23.37
CA GLY A 334 -6.68 -1.53 -23.35
C GLY A 334 -5.25 -1.82 -23.80
N VAL A 335 -4.32 -0.99 -23.34
CA VAL A 335 -2.90 -1.04 -23.70
C VAL A 335 -2.17 -2.08 -22.86
N LEU A 336 -1.44 -2.97 -23.53
CA LEU A 336 -0.63 -4.02 -22.94
C LEU A 336 0.83 -3.58 -22.80
N PHE A 337 1.32 -3.54 -21.56
CA PHE A 337 2.73 -3.43 -21.20
C PHE A 337 3.30 -4.83 -20.98
N ASP A 338 3.97 -5.37 -21.99
CA ASP A 338 4.68 -6.65 -21.91
C ASP A 338 6.19 -6.41 -21.76
N ASN A 339 6.69 -6.51 -20.51
CA ASN A 339 8.09 -6.26 -20.15
C ASN A 339 8.64 -4.93 -20.72
N TRP A 340 7.86 -3.85 -20.60
CA TRP A 340 8.17 -2.57 -21.21
C TRP A 340 9.26 -1.82 -20.43
N LEU A 341 10.36 -1.48 -21.09
CA LEU A 341 11.43 -0.69 -20.48
C LEU A 341 10.99 0.78 -20.34
N LEU A 342 10.77 1.25 -19.12
CA LEU A 342 10.39 2.64 -18.81
C LEU A 342 11.58 3.57 -18.68
N VAL A 343 12.62 3.15 -17.96
CA VAL A 343 13.80 3.97 -17.68
C VAL A 343 15.05 3.19 -18.08
N ARG A 344 15.98 3.88 -18.73
CA ARG A 344 17.30 3.37 -19.11
C ARG A 344 18.31 4.49 -19.03
N ASP A 345 19.48 4.21 -18.46
CA ASP A 345 20.57 5.18 -18.34
C ASP A 345 20.14 6.51 -17.71
N GLY A 346 19.24 6.45 -16.70
CA GLY A 346 18.68 7.62 -16.01
C GLY A 346 17.70 8.48 -16.83
N ARG A 347 17.34 8.06 -18.05
CA ARG A 347 16.36 8.72 -18.92
C ARG A 347 15.03 7.97 -18.91
N LEU A 348 13.94 8.68 -18.60
CA LEU A 348 12.60 8.18 -18.82
C LEU A 348 12.29 8.13 -20.32
N ARG A 349 11.84 6.98 -20.81
CA ARG A 349 11.37 6.75 -22.19
C ARG A 349 9.95 7.28 -22.39
N GLU A 350 9.74 8.57 -22.08
CA GLU A 350 8.40 9.17 -22.01
C GLU A 350 7.71 9.21 -23.37
N GLU A 351 8.42 9.65 -24.41
CA GLU A 351 7.88 9.71 -25.78
C GLU A 351 7.54 8.31 -26.28
N GLU A 352 8.44 7.35 -26.09
CA GLU A 352 8.19 5.97 -26.49
C GLU A 352 7.01 5.34 -25.75
N THR A 353 6.85 5.67 -24.46
CA THR A 353 5.73 5.18 -23.64
C THR A 353 4.41 5.85 -24.04
N ARG A 354 4.45 7.13 -24.43
CA ARG A 354 3.30 7.82 -24.99
C ARG A 354 2.87 7.19 -26.32
N ASP A 355 3.82 6.87 -27.19
CA ASP A 355 3.53 6.21 -28.47
C ASP A 355 2.88 4.84 -28.25
N LEU A 356 3.32 4.08 -27.24
CA LEU A 356 2.66 2.84 -26.84
C LEU A 356 1.20 3.06 -26.40
N LEU A 357 0.97 4.05 -25.52
CA LEU A 357 -0.35 4.38 -24.98
C LEU A 357 -1.34 4.88 -26.04
N THR A 358 -0.84 5.62 -27.03
CA THR A 358 -1.65 6.29 -28.08
C THR A 358 -1.73 5.50 -29.39
N GLY A 359 -0.78 4.59 -29.63
CA GLY A 359 -0.68 3.79 -30.84
C GLY A 359 -1.33 2.40 -30.75
N ALA A 360 -1.81 1.99 -29.57
CA ALA A 360 -2.51 0.73 -29.39
C ALA A 360 -3.83 0.68 -30.18
N ARG A 361 -4.36 -0.53 -30.43
CA ARG A 361 -5.64 -0.74 -31.15
C ARG A 361 -6.80 0.00 -30.48
N HIS A 362 -6.81 -0.02 -29.14
CA HIS A 362 -7.74 0.71 -28.30
C HIS A 362 -6.92 1.60 -27.34
N PRO A 363 -6.51 2.80 -27.80
CA PRO A 363 -5.55 3.63 -27.08
C PRO A 363 -6.14 4.20 -25.80
N SER A 364 -5.26 4.59 -24.88
CA SER A 364 -5.66 5.33 -23.67
C SER A 364 -6.27 6.68 -24.03
N ARG A 365 -7.38 7.01 -23.36
CA ARG A 365 -8.04 8.32 -23.47
C ARG A 365 -7.34 9.41 -22.66
N ASP A 366 -6.51 9.02 -21.69
CA ASP A 366 -5.78 9.95 -20.83
C ASP A 366 -4.31 9.52 -20.63
N PRO A 367 -3.49 9.59 -21.70
CA PRO A 367 -2.08 9.21 -21.64
C PRO A 367 -1.26 10.12 -20.72
N ASP A 368 -1.70 11.35 -20.45
CA ASP A 368 -0.99 12.29 -19.57
C ASP A 368 -1.08 11.84 -18.10
N THR A 369 -2.28 11.47 -17.64
CA THR A 369 -2.46 10.87 -16.31
C THR A 369 -1.74 9.53 -16.20
N ASN A 370 -1.75 8.69 -17.25
CA ASN A 370 -0.98 7.45 -17.23
C ASN A 370 0.52 7.67 -17.01
N LEU A 371 1.12 8.62 -17.74
CA LEU A 371 2.52 8.97 -17.56
C LEU A 371 2.78 9.61 -16.19
N ALA A 372 1.84 10.36 -15.64
CA ALA A 372 1.94 10.89 -14.27
C ALA A 372 2.00 9.79 -13.22
N ASP A 373 1.09 8.80 -13.29
CA ASP A 373 1.04 7.70 -12.34
C ASP A 373 2.26 6.76 -12.49
N LEU A 374 2.74 6.48 -13.71
CA LEU A 374 3.99 5.74 -13.93
C LEU A 374 5.19 6.43 -13.27
N ARG A 375 5.24 7.78 -13.29
CA ARG A 375 6.30 8.55 -12.62
C ARG A 375 6.19 8.49 -11.10
N ALA A 376 4.98 8.52 -10.57
CA ALA A 376 4.72 8.34 -9.15
C ALA A 376 5.17 6.94 -8.66
N GLN A 377 4.91 5.91 -9.45
CA GLN A 377 5.37 4.54 -9.20
C GLN A 377 6.91 4.42 -9.21
N ILE A 378 7.59 5.08 -10.16
CA ILE A 378 9.06 5.15 -10.14
C ILE A 378 9.57 5.84 -8.86
N ALA A 379 8.93 6.94 -8.44
CA ALA A 379 9.25 7.64 -7.20
C ALA A 379 9.10 6.75 -5.96
N ALA A 380 8.04 5.95 -5.93
CA ALA A 380 7.77 5.00 -4.86
C ALA A 380 8.87 3.93 -4.80
N ASN A 381 9.26 3.36 -5.94
CA ASN A 381 10.36 2.41 -6.01
C ASN A 381 11.69 3.03 -5.54
N GLU A 382 12.01 4.26 -5.95
CA GLU A 382 13.22 4.95 -5.50
C GLU A 382 13.25 5.15 -3.98
N LYS A 383 12.09 5.44 -3.37
CA LYS A 383 11.98 5.49 -1.91
C LYS A 383 12.31 4.14 -1.26
N GLY A 384 11.85 3.04 -1.85
CA GLY A 384 12.17 1.69 -1.38
C GLY A 384 13.66 1.38 -1.47
N ILE A 385 14.31 1.77 -2.56
CA ILE A 385 15.75 1.62 -2.78
C ILE A 385 16.55 2.36 -1.71
N ALA A 386 16.20 3.62 -1.44
CA ALA A 386 16.87 4.43 -0.43
C ALA A 386 16.78 3.81 0.98
N GLU A 387 15.60 3.30 1.36
CA GLU A 387 15.40 2.64 2.66
C GLU A 387 16.16 1.30 2.77
N LEU A 388 16.21 0.52 1.68
CA LEU A 388 17.02 -0.70 1.64
C LEU A 388 18.51 -0.42 1.79
N HIS A 389 19.03 0.59 1.09
CA HIS A 389 20.43 0.97 1.23
C HIS A 389 20.74 1.48 2.64
N ALA A 390 19.85 2.24 3.25
CA ALA A 390 20.00 2.66 4.64
C ALA A 390 20.05 1.46 5.60
N MET A 391 19.16 0.47 5.41
CA MET A 391 19.14 -0.77 6.20
C MET A 391 20.42 -1.60 6.00
N VAL A 392 20.88 -1.75 4.76
CA VAL A 392 22.15 -2.43 4.46
C VAL A 392 23.33 -1.69 5.07
N GLY A 393 23.33 -0.36 5.05
CA GLY A 393 24.35 0.47 5.69
C GLY A 393 24.40 0.32 7.21
N GLU A 394 23.26 0.11 7.86
CA GLU A 394 23.20 -0.09 9.32
C GLU A 394 23.55 -1.53 9.75
N PHE A 395 23.00 -2.53 9.06
CA PHE A 395 23.05 -3.93 9.52
C PHE A 395 24.02 -4.82 8.75
N GLY A 396 24.47 -4.40 7.56
CA GLY A 396 25.25 -5.23 6.64
C GLY A 396 24.36 -6.05 5.70
N LEU A 397 24.85 -6.27 4.48
CA LEU A 397 24.11 -6.95 3.42
C LEU A 397 23.82 -8.42 3.76
N ASP A 398 24.80 -9.12 4.31
CA ASP A 398 24.72 -10.54 4.71
C ASP A 398 23.64 -10.76 5.77
N VAL A 399 23.57 -9.86 6.75
CA VAL A 399 22.53 -9.87 7.79
C VAL A 399 21.15 -9.62 7.18
N VAL A 400 21.00 -8.55 6.39
CA VAL A 400 19.72 -8.21 5.75
C VAL A 400 19.20 -9.40 4.94
N GLN A 401 20.04 -10.00 4.09
CA GLN A 401 19.65 -11.15 3.27
C GLN A 401 19.32 -12.39 4.12
N ALA A 402 20.07 -12.67 5.18
CA ALA A 402 19.78 -13.77 6.08
C ALA A 402 18.40 -13.61 6.75
N TYR A 403 18.08 -12.40 7.21
CA TYR A 403 16.79 -12.10 7.85
C TYR A 403 15.61 -12.08 6.86
N MET A 404 15.81 -11.70 5.60
CA MET A 404 14.80 -11.95 4.55
C MET A 404 14.44 -13.44 4.47
N GLY A 405 15.45 -14.31 4.51
CA GLY A 405 15.27 -15.76 4.53
C GLY A 405 14.56 -16.25 5.81
N HIS A 406 14.92 -15.71 6.98
CA HIS A 406 14.28 -16.08 8.26
C HIS A 406 12.80 -15.66 8.30
N VAL A 407 12.48 -14.46 7.83
CA VAL A 407 11.10 -13.95 7.74
C VAL A 407 10.23 -14.84 6.85
N ARG A 408 10.77 -15.28 5.71
CA ARG A 408 10.05 -16.22 4.82
C ARG A 408 9.84 -17.60 5.46
N ARG A 409 10.87 -18.16 6.12
CA ARG A 409 10.74 -19.45 6.83
C ARG A 409 9.75 -19.39 7.98
N ASN A 410 9.66 -18.25 8.68
CA ASN A 410 8.68 -18.05 9.74
C ASN A 410 7.25 -18.05 9.19
N ALA A 411 7.02 -17.39 8.06
CA ALA A 411 5.72 -17.40 7.38
C ALA A 411 5.34 -18.81 6.91
N GLU A 412 6.29 -19.56 6.33
CA GLU A 412 6.10 -20.96 5.97
C GLU A 412 5.67 -21.80 7.19
N GLU A 413 6.43 -21.75 8.29
CA GLU A 413 6.12 -22.55 9.49
C GLU A 413 4.77 -22.18 10.12
N SER A 414 4.37 -20.91 10.01
CA SER A 414 3.06 -20.43 10.51
C SER A 414 1.90 -21.02 9.71
N VAL A 415 2.00 -21.08 8.38
CA VAL A 415 0.99 -21.76 7.55
C VAL A 415 1.01 -23.27 7.79
N ARG A 416 2.19 -23.90 7.94
CA ARG A 416 2.30 -25.33 8.27
C ARG A 416 1.57 -25.69 9.57
N ARG A 417 1.64 -24.82 10.58
CA ARG A 417 0.93 -24.99 11.86
C ARG A 417 -0.59 -25.04 11.66
N ILE A 418 -1.14 -24.12 10.87
CA ILE A 418 -2.58 -24.09 10.57
C ILE A 418 -2.99 -25.29 9.72
N VAL A 419 -2.23 -25.62 8.68
CA VAL A 419 -2.52 -26.75 7.77
C VAL A 419 -2.65 -28.07 8.54
N ALA A 420 -1.87 -28.28 9.60
CA ALA A 420 -1.97 -29.49 10.43
C ALA A 420 -3.35 -29.67 11.11
N GLY A 421 -4.08 -28.57 11.34
CA GLY A 421 -5.43 -28.55 11.89
C GLY A 421 -6.55 -28.72 10.86
N LEU A 422 -6.28 -28.46 9.58
CA LEU A 422 -7.29 -28.46 8.52
C LEU A 422 -7.78 -29.87 8.18
N HIS A 423 -8.99 -29.92 7.62
CA HIS A 423 -9.62 -31.13 7.11
C HIS A 423 -9.71 -31.09 5.59
N ASP A 424 -9.83 -32.26 4.97
CA ASP A 424 -10.16 -32.36 3.56
C ASP A 424 -11.54 -31.72 3.32
N GLY A 425 -11.69 -31.10 2.15
CA GLY A 425 -12.90 -30.38 1.80
C GLY A 425 -13.04 -30.21 0.30
N SER A 426 -14.24 -29.96 -0.17
CA SER A 426 -14.49 -29.70 -1.59
C SER A 426 -15.71 -28.83 -1.77
N TYR A 427 -15.70 -27.96 -2.76
CA TYR A 427 -16.85 -27.13 -3.09
C TYR A 427 -16.94 -26.88 -4.59
N ARG A 428 -18.19 -26.74 -5.07
CA ARG A 428 -18.53 -26.37 -6.45
C ARG A 428 -19.26 -25.05 -6.42
N TYR A 429 -18.54 -23.98 -6.74
CA TYR A 429 -19.07 -22.61 -6.76
C TYR A 429 -19.61 -22.28 -8.15
N GLU A 430 -20.91 -22.00 -8.25
CA GLU A 430 -21.55 -21.58 -9.51
C GLU A 430 -21.63 -20.05 -9.61
N THR A 431 -21.02 -19.48 -10.64
CA THR A 431 -21.09 -18.03 -10.93
C THR A 431 -22.41 -17.66 -11.59
N ASP A 432 -22.73 -16.36 -11.70
CA ASP A 432 -23.94 -15.90 -12.38
C ASP A 432 -24.02 -16.29 -13.86
N SER A 433 -22.89 -16.52 -14.54
CA SER A 433 -22.86 -17.01 -15.94
C SER A 433 -23.15 -18.51 -16.07
N GLY A 434 -23.21 -19.24 -14.96
CA GLY A 434 -23.34 -20.70 -14.92
C GLY A 434 -22.01 -21.44 -15.02
N ALA A 435 -20.88 -20.73 -15.09
CA ALA A 435 -19.57 -21.33 -14.95
C ALA A 435 -19.37 -21.83 -13.52
N VAL A 436 -18.64 -22.94 -13.38
CA VAL A 436 -18.36 -23.58 -12.10
C VAL A 436 -16.86 -23.53 -11.81
N ILE A 437 -16.51 -23.03 -10.63
CA ILE A 437 -15.20 -23.19 -10.01
C ILE A 437 -15.31 -24.36 -9.03
N GLU A 438 -14.56 -25.42 -9.29
CA GLU A 438 -14.52 -26.59 -8.42
C GLU A 438 -13.16 -26.65 -7.74
N VAL A 439 -13.16 -26.73 -6.42
CA VAL A 439 -11.94 -26.85 -5.63
C VAL A 439 -12.04 -28.05 -4.69
N ALA A 440 -10.96 -28.81 -4.61
CA ALA A 440 -10.77 -29.87 -3.63
C ALA A 440 -9.48 -29.60 -2.83
N LEU A 441 -9.63 -29.50 -1.52
CA LEU A 441 -8.54 -29.39 -0.55
C LEU A 441 -8.21 -30.78 0.01
N ARG A 442 -6.95 -31.19 -0.09
CA ARG A 442 -6.44 -32.44 0.49
C ARG A 442 -5.27 -32.14 1.41
N VAL A 443 -5.39 -32.54 2.67
CA VAL A 443 -4.42 -32.20 3.72
C VAL A 443 -3.55 -33.40 4.05
N ASP A 444 -2.24 -33.25 3.87
CA ASP A 444 -1.25 -34.17 4.44
C ASP A 444 -0.80 -33.64 5.81
N ARG A 445 -1.36 -34.23 6.87
CA ARG A 445 -1.04 -33.83 8.25
C ARG A 445 0.37 -34.22 8.69
N ALA A 446 0.97 -35.26 8.08
CA ALA A 446 2.32 -35.68 8.42
C ALA A 446 3.36 -34.74 7.81
N ALA A 447 3.17 -34.35 6.55
CA ALA A 447 4.01 -33.37 5.87
C ALA A 447 3.66 -31.92 6.24
N ARG A 448 2.51 -31.69 6.91
CA ARG A 448 1.95 -30.36 7.20
C ARG A 448 1.84 -29.53 5.92
N SER A 449 1.27 -30.13 4.88
CA SER A 449 1.10 -29.55 3.55
C SER A 449 -0.29 -29.82 3.02
N ALA A 450 -0.76 -29.02 2.06
CA ALA A 450 -2.06 -29.21 1.44
C ALA A 450 -1.98 -29.10 -0.09
N VAL A 451 -2.79 -29.91 -0.77
CA VAL A 451 -3.04 -29.80 -2.21
C VAL A 451 -4.36 -29.08 -2.41
N VAL A 452 -4.34 -27.98 -3.15
CA VAL A 452 -5.52 -27.23 -3.59
C VAL A 452 -5.71 -27.51 -5.08
N ASP A 453 -6.69 -28.35 -5.41
CA ASP A 453 -6.89 -28.88 -6.76
C ASP A 453 -8.15 -28.29 -7.41
N PHE A 454 -7.96 -27.60 -8.54
CA PHE A 454 -9.02 -26.96 -9.31
C PHE A 454 -9.45 -27.75 -10.56
N ALA A 455 -9.09 -29.04 -10.69
CA ALA A 455 -9.27 -29.83 -11.90
C ALA A 455 -10.70 -29.86 -12.50
N GLY A 456 -11.75 -29.74 -11.67
CA GLY A 456 -13.15 -29.74 -12.12
C GLY A 456 -13.67 -28.38 -12.61
N THR A 457 -12.83 -27.35 -12.57
CA THR A 457 -13.21 -25.98 -12.95
C THR A 457 -13.51 -25.88 -14.45
N SER A 458 -14.49 -25.02 -14.77
CA SER A 458 -14.99 -24.85 -16.14
C SER A 458 -13.88 -24.44 -17.12
N PRO A 459 -14.00 -24.82 -18.41
CA PRO A 459 -13.13 -24.33 -19.47
C PRO A 459 -13.10 -22.80 -19.53
N GLN A 460 -12.09 -22.25 -20.21
CA GLN A 460 -12.01 -20.83 -20.54
C GLN A 460 -13.36 -20.32 -21.06
N GLN A 461 -13.80 -19.19 -20.49
CA GLN A 461 -15.05 -18.54 -20.87
C GLN A 461 -14.85 -17.69 -22.13
N PRO A 462 -15.90 -17.53 -22.95
CA PRO A 462 -15.82 -16.75 -24.19
C PRO A 462 -15.74 -15.23 -23.98
N GLY A 463 -16.06 -14.74 -22.79
CA GLY A 463 -15.94 -13.32 -22.41
C GLY A 463 -14.78 -13.07 -21.45
N ASN A 464 -14.88 -12.00 -20.66
CA ASN A 464 -13.82 -11.52 -19.77
C ASN A 464 -13.77 -12.14 -18.36
N PHE A 465 -14.65 -13.09 -18.06
CA PHE A 465 -14.70 -13.85 -16.80
C PHE A 465 -13.65 -14.97 -16.77
N ASN A 466 -12.39 -14.62 -17.06
CA ASN A 466 -11.24 -15.51 -16.96
C ASN A 466 -10.20 -14.88 -16.04
N ALA A 467 -9.81 -15.59 -14.99
CA ALA A 467 -8.74 -15.18 -14.08
C ALA A 467 -7.42 -15.83 -14.48
N PRO A 468 -6.34 -15.07 -14.66
CA PRO A 468 -5.01 -15.64 -14.80
C PRO A 468 -4.58 -16.43 -13.57
N ARG A 469 -3.64 -17.37 -13.75
CA ARG A 469 -3.12 -18.22 -12.65
C ARG A 469 -2.56 -17.39 -11.49
N SER A 470 -1.99 -16.22 -11.77
CA SER A 470 -1.50 -15.26 -10.77
C SER A 470 -2.59 -14.81 -9.79
N VAL A 471 -3.82 -14.59 -10.26
CA VAL A 471 -4.99 -14.24 -9.44
C VAL A 471 -5.42 -15.41 -8.56
N VAL A 472 -5.36 -16.65 -9.06
CA VAL A 472 -5.66 -17.84 -8.26
C VAL A 472 -4.67 -18.00 -7.12
N MET A 473 -3.38 -17.81 -7.40
CA MET A 473 -2.34 -17.84 -6.36
C MET A 473 -2.54 -16.77 -5.30
N ALA A 474 -3.00 -15.57 -5.70
CA ALA A 474 -3.35 -14.49 -4.78
C ALA A 474 -4.50 -14.86 -3.85
N ALA A 475 -5.59 -15.43 -4.39
CA ALA A 475 -6.73 -15.88 -3.61
C ALA A 475 -6.35 -17.00 -2.63
N VAL A 476 -5.55 -17.97 -3.06
CA VAL A 476 -5.03 -19.04 -2.17
C VAL A 476 -4.17 -18.44 -1.06
N LEU A 477 -3.21 -17.58 -1.39
CA LEU A 477 -2.35 -16.93 -0.40
C LEU A 477 -3.17 -16.15 0.63
N TYR A 478 -4.15 -15.37 0.18
CA TYR A 478 -5.03 -14.59 1.05
C TYR A 478 -5.84 -15.48 1.98
N VAL A 479 -6.56 -16.49 1.46
CA VAL A 479 -7.39 -17.38 2.28
C VAL A 479 -6.56 -18.09 3.34
N PHE A 480 -5.41 -18.66 2.99
CA PHE A 480 -4.59 -19.33 3.99
C PHE A 480 -3.98 -18.36 5.00
N ARG A 481 -3.73 -17.09 4.63
CA ARG A 481 -3.29 -16.07 5.58
C ARG A 481 -4.38 -15.69 6.58
N THR A 482 -5.65 -15.59 6.16
CA THR A 482 -6.73 -15.21 7.07
C THR A 482 -7.02 -16.28 8.14
N LEU A 483 -6.60 -17.52 7.90
CA LEU A 483 -6.66 -18.61 8.89
C LEU A 483 -5.57 -18.51 9.97
N VAL A 484 -4.51 -17.73 9.73
CA VAL A 484 -3.41 -17.55 10.69
C VAL A 484 -3.76 -16.42 11.67
N ALA A 485 -4.11 -16.78 12.90
CA ALA A 485 -4.42 -15.85 13.98
C ALA A 485 -3.15 -15.26 14.67
N ASP A 486 -2.11 -14.99 13.89
CA ASP A 486 -0.84 -14.37 14.31
C ASP A 486 -0.50 -13.21 13.35
N ASP A 487 0.22 -12.20 13.83
CA ASP A 487 0.72 -11.08 13.03
C ASP A 487 1.98 -11.49 12.24
N ILE A 488 1.79 -12.34 11.23
CA ILE A 488 2.85 -12.73 10.31
C ILE A 488 2.85 -11.82 9.06
N PRO A 489 4.02 -11.42 8.54
CA PRO A 489 4.12 -10.72 7.28
C PRO A 489 3.62 -11.61 6.15
N LEU A 490 2.93 -10.99 5.19
CA LEU A 490 2.50 -11.70 4.02
C LEU A 490 3.63 -11.77 2.99
N ASN A 491 4.18 -12.96 2.81
CA ASN A 491 5.28 -13.19 1.90
C ASN A 491 5.17 -14.56 1.21
N SER A 492 6.07 -14.82 0.27
CA SER A 492 6.08 -16.05 -0.53
C SER A 492 6.24 -17.34 0.28
N GLY A 493 6.74 -17.26 1.52
CA GLY A 493 6.85 -18.40 2.44
C GLY A 493 5.51 -19.07 2.74
N CYS A 494 4.42 -18.30 2.77
CA CYS A 494 3.07 -18.81 3.01
C CYS A 494 2.59 -19.83 1.94
N LEU A 495 3.14 -19.77 0.72
CA LEU A 495 2.77 -20.68 -0.38
C LEU A 495 3.60 -21.96 -0.40
N VAL A 496 4.76 -22.01 0.26
CA VAL A 496 5.65 -23.18 0.26
C VAL A 496 4.97 -24.48 0.71
N PRO A 497 4.09 -24.52 1.74
CA PRO A 497 3.41 -25.75 2.15
C PRO A 497 2.19 -26.09 1.30
N LEU A 498 1.88 -25.32 0.25
CA LEU A 498 0.67 -25.45 -0.56
C LEU A 498 1.03 -25.83 -2.00
N GLU A 499 0.48 -26.93 -2.48
CA GLU A 499 0.54 -27.29 -3.89
C GLU A 499 -0.76 -26.86 -4.57
N VAL A 500 -0.70 -25.86 -5.46
CA VAL A 500 -1.86 -25.35 -6.19
C VAL A 500 -1.88 -25.92 -7.60
N ARG A 501 -2.94 -26.68 -7.93
CA ARG A 501 -3.13 -27.31 -9.24
C ARG A 501 -4.27 -26.63 -9.97
N VAL A 502 -3.94 -25.91 -11.04
CA VAL A 502 -4.91 -25.28 -11.93
C VAL A 502 -4.83 -25.93 -13.31
N PRO A 503 -5.96 -26.43 -13.87
CA PRO A 503 -5.97 -27.02 -15.20
C PRO A 503 -5.74 -25.95 -16.28
N ASP A 504 -4.79 -26.19 -17.19
CA ASP A 504 -4.53 -25.30 -18.33
C ASP A 504 -5.75 -25.22 -19.27
N GLY A 505 -6.02 -24.03 -19.82
CA GLY A 505 -7.17 -23.79 -20.69
C GLY A 505 -8.51 -23.73 -19.96
N SER A 506 -8.51 -23.74 -18.62
CA SER A 506 -9.67 -23.40 -17.80
C SER A 506 -9.85 -21.90 -17.66
N MET A 507 -10.98 -21.47 -17.12
CA MET A 507 -11.21 -20.05 -16.79
C MET A 507 -10.26 -19.50 -15.71
N LEU A 508 -9.46 -20.36 -15.05
CA LEU A 508 -8.46 -20.01 -14.04
C LEU A 508 -7.01 -20.08 -14.58
N ALA A 509 -6.85 -20.48 -15.84
CA ALA A 509 -5.59 -20.46 -16.58
C ALA A 509 -5.88 -20.24 -18.08
N PRO A 510 -6.46 -19.07 -18.44
CA PRO A 510 -6.83 -18.78 -19.82
C PRO A 510 -5.60 -18.67 -20.71
N ALA A 511 -5.79 -19.00 -21.99
CA ALA A 511 -4.79 -18.83 -23.03
C ALA A 511 -4.97 -17.47 -23.73
N TYR A 512 -3.85 -16.84 -24.09
CA TYR A 512 -3.85 -15.65 -24.93
C TYR A 512 -4.58 -15.93 -26.26
N PRO A 513 -5.46 -15.02 -26.75
CA PRO A 513 -5.72 -13.65 -26.29
C PRO A 513 -7.04 -13.46 -25.51
N ALA A 514 -7.47 -14.40 -24.66
CA ALA A 514 -8.70 -14.24 -23.88
C ALA A 514 -8.81 -12.90 -23.12
N ALA A 515 -10.01 -12.34 -23.05
CA ALA A 515 -10.30 -11.24 -22.15
C ALA A 515 -10.22 -11.69 -20.66
N THR A 516 -9.73 -10.81 -19.77
CA THR A 516 -9.42 -11.16 -18.37
C THR A 516 -9.87 -10.14 -17.33
N VAL A 517 -10.44 -9.00 -17.72
CA VAL A 517 -10.69 -7.90 -16.79
C VAL A 517 -11.64 -8.26 -15.63
N ALA A 518 -12.68 -9.07 -15.90
CA ALA A 518 -13.57 -9.57 -14.85
C ALA A 518 -12.93 -10.71 -14.02
N GLY A 519 -11.84 -11.29 -14.50
CA GLY A 519 -11.02 -12.26 -13.78
C GLY A 519 -10.46 -11.74 -12.47
N ASN A 520 -9.89 -10.53 -12.51
CA ASN A 520 -9.29 -9.88 -11.35
C ASN A 520 -10.32 -9.49 -10.29
N VAL A 521 -11.53 -9.10 -10.70
CA VAL A 521 -12.49 -8.43 -9.81
C VAL A 521 -13.72 -9.26 -9.43
N GLU A 522 -14.14 -10.20 -10.29
CA GLU A 522 -15.29 -11.09 -10.02
C GLU A 522 -14.83 -12.52 -9.76
N ILE A 523 -14.01 -13.10 -10.65
CA ILE A 523 -13.58 -14.51 -10.51
C ILE A 523 -12.63 -14.69 -9.31
N SER A 524 -11.80 -13.69 -8.98
CA SER A 524 -10.97 -13.71 -7.77
C SER A 524 -11.82 -13.85 -6.49
N GLN A 525 -12.96 -13.16 -6.41
CA GLN A 525 -13.91 -13.27 -5.30
C GLN A 525 -14.54 -14.66 -5.29
N ALA A 526 -14.98 -15.17 -6.45
CA ALA A 526 -15.56 -16.50 -6.56
C ALA A 526 -14.58 -17.62 -6.19
N VAL A 527 -13.29 -17.51 -6.55
CA VAL A 527 -12.24 -18.44 -6.09
C VAL A 527 -12.07 -18.37 -4.58
N THR A 528 -12.05 -17.17 -4.01
CA THR A 528 -11.95 -16.96 -2.56
C THR A 528 -13.14 -17.59 -1.82
N GLY A 529 -14.35 -17.36 -2.33
CA GLY A 529 -15.58 -17.97 -1.84
C GLY A 529 -15.55 -19.50 -1.92
N ALA A 530 -15.13 -20.05 -3.06
CA ALA A 530 -15.00 -21.51 -3.22
C ALA A 530 -14.03 -22.12 -2.21
N LEU A 531 -12.90 -21.44 -1.93
CA LEU A 531 -11.91 -21.88 -0.95
C LEU A 531 -12.47 -21.84 0.48
N TYR A 532 -13.13 -20.75 0.88
CA TYR A 532 -13.75 -20.67 2.21
C TYR A 532 -14.87 -21.68 2.41
N ALA A 533 -15.68 -21.92 1.38
CA ALA A 533 -16.71 -22.95 1.40
C ALA A 533 -16.12 -24.36 1.54
N ALA A 534 -15.03 -24.66 0.82
CA ALA A 534 -14.34 -25.94 0.93
C ALA A 534 -13.70 -26.14 2.32
N LEU A 535 -13.23 -25.06 2.94
CA LEU A 535 -12.72 -25.07 4.32
C LEU A 535 -13.83 -25.15 5.37
N GLY A 536 -15.04 -24.67 5.06
CA GLY A 536 -16.19 -24.64 5.96
C GLY A 536 -16.04 -23.66 7.13
N VAL A 537 -15.22 -22.61 6.97
CA VAL A 537 -14.83 -21.70 8.08
C VAL A 537 -15.67 -20.42 8.17
N GLN A 538 -16.31 -20.00 7.07
CA GLN A 538 -17.19 -18.83 7.02
C GLN A 538 -18.22 -18.97 5.91
N ALA A 539 -19.30 -18.20 6.00
CA ALA A 539 -20.26 -17.99 4.92
C ALA A 539 -19.69 -17.07 3.83
N GLU A 540 -20.34 -17.01 2.68
CA GLU A 540 -19.91 -16.13 1.58
C GLU A 540 -20.05 -14.66 1.97
N GLY A 541 -19.11 -13.83 1.53
CA GLY A 541 -19.30 -12.38 1.53
C GLY A 541 -20.24 -11.93 0.42
N SER A 542 -19.94 -10.80 -0.19
CA SER A 542 -20.66 -10.34 -1.37
C SER A 542 -20.35 -11.15 -2.62
N GLY A 543 -19.20 -11.85 -2.66
CA GLY A 543 -18.67 -12.56 -3.82
C GLY A 543 -18.43 -11.70 -5.07
N THR A 544 -18.42 -10.38 -4.92
CA THR A 544 -18.20 -9.40 -6.00
C THR A 544 -17.57 -8.12 -5.45
N MET A 545 -16.70 -7.48 -6.24
CA MET A 545 -16.20 -6.13 -5.92
C MET A 545 -17.18 -5.02 -6.33
N ASN A 546 -18.32 -5.38 -6.96
CA ASN A 546 -19.33 -4.47 -7.48
C ASN A 546 -18.72 -3.33 -8.32
N ASN A 547 -18.06 -3.68 -9.42
CA ASN A 547 -17.33 -2.71 -10.23
C ASN A 547 -18.29 -1.82 -11.01
N LEU A 548 -18.07 -0.52 -10.85
CA LEU A 548 -18.71 0.55 -11.57
C LEU A 548 -17.66 1.32 -12.34
N THR A 549 -17.81 1.38 -13.66
CA THR A 549 -17.13 2.39 -14.47
C THR A 549 -18.14 3.28 -15.16
N PHE A 550 -17.75 4.53 -15.33
CA PHE A 550 -18.46 5.43 -16.22
C PHE A 550 -17.50 6.41 -16.86
N GLY A 551 -17.90 6.96 -17.99
CA GLY A 551 -17.13 8.02 -18.61
C GLY A 551 -17.61 8.36 -20.01
N ASN A 552 -16.82 9.22 -20.65
CA ASN A 552 -16.94 9.62 -22.04
C ASN A 552 -15.53 9.90 -22.59
N ASP A 553 -15.42 10.62 -23.71
CA ASP A 553 -14.12 10.94 -24.33
C ASP A 553 -13.23 11.84 -23.46
N ARG A 554 -13.80 12.52 -22.45
CA ARG A 554 -13.10 13.51 -21.61
C ARG A 554 -12.87 13.04 -20.18
N VAL A 555 -13.79 12.28 -19.59
CA VAL A 555 -13.71 11.83 -18.20
C VAL A 555 -13.88 10.32 -18.11
N GLN A 556 -13.07 9.68 -17.27
CA GLN A 556 -13.13 8.24 -17.02
C GLN A 556 -13.01 7.98 -15.53
N TYR A 557 -13.88 7.12 -15.00
CA TYR A 557 -13.94 6.80 -13.59
C TYR A 557 -14.12 5.30 -13.37
N TYR A 558 -13.46 4.79 -12.33
CA TYR A 558 -13.57 3.41 -11.86
C TYR A 558 -13.75 3.38 -10.34
N GLU A 559 -14.68 2.55 -9.88
CA GLU A 559 -14.94 2.31 -8.46
C GLU A 559 -15.36 0.87 -8.18
N THR A 560 -14.87 0.30 -7.08
CA THR A 560 -15.44 -0.89 -6.44
C THR A 560 -16.39 -0.45 -5.33
N VAL A 561 -17.59 -1.01 -5.25
CA VAL A 561 -18.60 -0.60 -4.27
C VAL A 561 -18.71 -1.63 -3.14
N ALA A 562 -18.62 -1.15 -1.89
CA ALA A 562 -18.66 -1.96 -0.68
C ALA A 562 -19.98 -2.76 -0.53
N SER A 563 -19.97 -3.79 0.31
CA SER A 563 -21.08 -4.72 0.46
C SER A 563 -21.00 -5.46 1.81
N GLY A 564 -21.85 -6.46 2.02
CA GLY A 564 -21.86 -7.23 3.27
C GLY A 564 -20.81 -8.33 3.30
N SER A 565 -20.11 -8.51 4.42
CA SER A 565 -19.22 -9.67 4.62
C SER A 565 -19.97 -10.92 5.07
N GLY A 566 -19.35 -12.08 4.89
CA GLY A 566 -19.87 -13.35 5.39
C GLY A 566 -19.74 -13.45 6.91
N ALA A 567 -20.69 -14.14 7.55
CA ALA A 567 -20.61 -14.48 8.96
C ALA A 567 -19.77 -15.74 9.19
N GLY A 568 -19.29 -15.94 10.41
CA GLY A 568 -18.57 -17.15 10.80
C GLY A 568 -18.84 -17.57 12.25
N ASP A 569 -18.17 -18.63 12.70
CA ASP A 569 -18.38 -19.12 14.07
C ASP A 569 -17.82 -18.13 15.09
N GLY A 570 -18.71 -17.39 15.75
CA GLY A 570 -18.36 -16.41 16.79
C GLY A 570 -18.50 -14.96 16.35
N PHE A 571 -18.89 -14.68 15.10
CA PHE A 571 -18.98 -13.31 14.59
C PHE A 571 -20.03 -13.14 13.49
N ASP A 572 -20.77 -12.04 13.56
CA ASP A 572 -21.61 -11.53 12.46
C ASP A 572 -20.73 -10.99 11.32
N GLY A 573 -21.29 -10.96 10.11
CA GLY A 573 -20.71 -10.24 9.00
C GLY A 573 -20.77 -8.73 9.21
N ALA A 574 -19.76 -8.02 8.73
CA ALA A 574 -19.72 -6.56 8.74
C ALA A 574 -20.55 -5.98 7.59
N ASP A 575 -21.31 -4.94 7.90
CA ASP A 575 -22.12 -4.20 6.91
C ASP A 575 -21.25 -3.24 6.11
N ALA A 576 -21.55 -3.09 4.81
CA ALA A 576 -21.02 -2.02 3.96
C ALA A 576 -19.48 -1.87 3.95
N VAL A 577 -18.73 -2.98 3.93
CA VAL A 577 -17.26 -3.01 3.85
C VAL A 577 -16.76 -3.61 2.54
N GLN A 578 -15.54 -3.23 2.14
CA GLN A 578 -14.81 -3.99 1.13
C GLN A 578 -14.33 -5.30 1.76
N THR A 579 -14.43 -6.40 1.02
CA THR A 579 -14.03 -7.72 1.52
C THR A 579 -13.11 -8.43 0.55
N HIS A 580 -12.26 -9.27 1.12
CA HIS A 580 -11.46 -10.25 0.41
C HIS A 580 -10.50 -9.65 -0.62
N MET A 581 -10.78 -9.78 -1.91
CA MET A 581 -9.83 -9.45 -2.98
C MET A 581 -9.62 -7.95 -3.21
N THR A 582 -10.31 -7.09 -2.46
CA THR A 582 -10.13 -5.63 -2.46
C THR A 582 -10.20 -5.07 -1.04
N ASN A 583 -9.46 -4.00 -0.80
CA ASN A 583 -9.52 -3.18 0.41
C ASN A 583 -9.31 -1.69 0.06
N SER A 584 -9.78 -1.29 -1.13
CA SER A 584 -9.75 0.11 -1.57
C SER A 584 -10.72 0.98 -0.76
N ARG A 585 -10.45 2.27 -0.68
CA ARG A 585 -11.40 3.24 -0.15
C ARG A 585 -12.46 3.58 -1.19
N LEU A 586 -13.62 4.00 -0.69
CA LEU A 586 -14.60 4.72 -1.48
C LEU A 586 -14.01 6.04 -1.95
N THR A 587 -14.38 6.51 -3.15
CA THR A 587 -14.15 7.91 -3.49
C THR A 587 -15.06 8.78 -2.63
N ASP A 588 -14.47 9.75 -1.94
CA ASP A 588 -15.23 10.74 -1.17
C ASP A 588 -16.26 11.43 -2.08
N PRO A 589 -17.54 11.54 -1.68
CA PRO A 589 -18.57 12.16 -2.51
C PRO A 589 -18.22 13.59 -2.97
N GLU A 590 -17.60 14.42 -2.13
CA GLU A 590 -17.22 15.77 -2.50
C GLU A 590 -16.12 15.78 -3.56
N VAL A 591 -15.14 14.87 -3.43
CA VAL A 591 -14.08 14.69 -4.44
C VAL A 591 -14.67 14.16 -5.76
N LEU A 592 -15.59 13.20 -5.68
CA LEU A 592 -16.27 12.64 -6.85
C LEU A 592 -17.03 13.73 -7.61
N GLU A 593 -17.87 14.51 -6.91
CA GLU A 593 -18.68 15.58 -7.51
C GLU A 593 -17.83 16.76 -8.01
N TRP A 594 -16.67 17.01 -7.39
CA TRP A 594 -15.76 18.06 -7.82
C TRP A 594 -15.02 17.70 -9.11
N ARG A 595 -14.60 16.43 -9.25
CA ARG A 595 -13.79 15.99 -10.39
C ARG A 595 -14.61 15.46 -11.56
N TYR A 596 -15.79 14.93 -11.30
CA TYR A 596 -16.62 14.27 -12.31
C TYR A 596 -18.01 14.91 -12.37
N PRO A 597 -18.62 15.02 -13.57
CA PRO A 597 -19.95 15.60 -13.75
C PRO A 597 -21.05 14.60 -13.35
N VAL A 598 -21.04 14.24 -12.08
CA VAL A 598 -22.03 13.39 -11.41
C VAL A 598 -22.41 14.01 -10.05
N ARG A 599 -23.51 13.53 -9.46
CA ARG A 599 -23.94 13.86 -8.10
C ARG A 599 -24.33 12.61 -7.34
N VAL A 600 -23.83 12.44 -6.12
CA VAL A 600 -24.26 11.34 -5.24
C VAL A 600 -25.56 11.75 -4.57
N GLU A 601 -26.67 11.14 -4.96
CA GLU A 601 -27.98 11.45 -4.34
C GLU A 601 -28.13 10.76 -2.98
N SER A 602 -27.61 9.54 -2.87
CA SER A 602 -27.61 8.78 -1.62
C SER A 602 -26.58 7.67 -1.65
N PHE A 603 -26.02 7.37 -0.48
CA PHE A 603 -25.27 6.16 -0.23
C PHE A 603 -25.61 5.63 1.16
N ALA A 604 -26.29 4.47 1.22
CA ALA A 604 -26.87 3.96 2.46
C ALA A 604 -26.70 2.44 2.59
N VAL A 605 -26.69 1.94 3.82
CA VAL A 605 -26.75 0.50 4.11
C VAL A 605 -28.09 -0.05 3.62
N ARG A 606 -28.05 -1.24 3.00
CA ARG A 606 -29.23 -1.96 2.52
C ARG A 606 -29.73 -2.90 3.62
N GLU A 607 -30.42 -2.34 4.59
CA GLU A 607 -30.90 -3.07 5.77
C GLU A 607 -31.68 -4.35 5.41
N GLY A 608 -31.32 -5.46 6.06
CA GLY A 608 -31.99 -6.76 5.87
C GLY A 608 -31.62 -7.49 4.57
N SER A 609 -30.48 -7.16 3.98
CA SER A 609 -29.91 -7.90 2.85
C SER A 609 -28.96 -9.02 3.28
N GLY A 610 -28.40 -8.97 4.49
CA GLY A 610 -27.59 -10.03 5.07
C GLY A 610 -28.41 -11.28 5.42
N GLY A 611 -27.81 -12.45 5.22
CA GLY A 611 -28.44 -13.74 5.46
C GLY A 611 -28.66 -14.02 6.94
N ASP A 612 -29.79 -14.66 7.26
CA ASP A 612 -30.13 -15.04 8.63
C ASP A 612 -29.24 -16.17 9.14
N GLY A 613 -28.95 -16.19 10.44
CA GLY A 613 -28.22 -17.26 11.09
C GLY A 613 -28.15 -17.04 12.59
N ARG A 614 -27.47 -17.94 13.30
CA ARG A 614 -27.02 -17.64 14.68
C ARG A 614 -26.14 -16.39 14.68
N TRP A 615 -25.28 -16.30 13.67
CA TRP A 615 -24.55 -15.10 13.30
C TRP A 615 -25.07 -14.63 11.95
N ARG A 616 -25.43 -13.35 11.84
CA ARG A 616 -26.04 -12.76 10.64
C ARG A 616 -24.97 -12.35 9.65
N GLY A 617 -25.23 -12.55 8.36
CA GLY A 617 -24.40 -11.97 7.31
C GLY A 617 -24.52 -10.44 7.31
N GLY A 618 -23.50 -9.76 6.80
CA GLY A 618 -23.49 -8.30 6.71
C GLY A 618 -24.46 -7.79 5.64
N ASP A 619 -25.00 -6.60 5.86
CA ASP A 619 -25.84 -5.89 4.90
C ASP A 619 -25.00 -5.22 3.80
N GLY A 620 -25.52 -5.27 2.56
CA GLY A 620 -24.99 -4.54 1.42
C GLY A 620 -25.26 -3.03 1.48
N VAL A 621 -25.19 -2.37 0.33
CA VAL A 621 -25.43 -0.93 0.19
C VAL A 621 -26.33 -0.60 -0.99
N VAL A 622 -26.94 0.57 -0.93
CA VAL A 622 -27.64 1.22 -2.04
C VAL A 622 -26.89 2.52 -2.37
N ARG A 623 -26.39 2.63 -3.60
CA ARG A 623 -25.71 3.83 -4.11
C ARG A 623 -26.50 4.41 -5.28
N ARG A 624 -26.80 5.70 -5.21
CA ARG A 624 -27.53 6.46 -6.24
C ARG A 624 -26.65 7.58 -6.79
N ILE A 625 -26.36 7.55 -8.09
CA ILE A 625 -25.50 8.53 -8.77
C ILE A 625 -26.27 9.13 -9.93
N ARG A 626 -26.51 10.44 -9.88
CA ARG A 626 -27.08 11.23 -10.96
C ARG A 626 -25.99 11.68 -11.92
N PHE A 627 -26.19 11.49 -13.21
CA PHE A 627 -25.29 11.97 -14.26
C PHE A 627 -25.66 13.39 -14.66
N LEU A 628 -24.67 14.28 -14.77
CA LEU A 628 -24.89 15.69 -15.15
C LEU A 628 -24.58 15.96 -16.63
N GLU A 629 -23.95 15.02 -17.31
CA GLU A 629 -23.73 15.00 -18.75
C GLU A 629 -23.83 13.57 -19.30
N PRO A 630 -24.02 13.38 -20.62
CA PRO A 630 -24.07 12.04 -21.21
C PRO A 630 -22.78 11.23 -20.99
N MET A 631 -22.94 9.97 -20.58
CA MET A 631 -21.85 9.04 -20.32
C MET A 631 -22.24 7.60 -20.64
N THR A 632 -21.24 6.78 -20.96
CA THR A 632 -21.36 5.33 -20.95
C THR A 632 -21.15 4.83 -19.52
N VAL A 633 -22.08 4.05 -18.99
CA VAL A 633 -21.97 3.35 -17.70
C VAL A 633 -21.76 1.87 -17.98
N THR A 634 -20.74 1.28 -17.36
CA THR A 634 -20.43 -0.15 -17.49
C THR A 634 -20.37 -0.79 -16.09
N LEU A 635 -20.96 -1.99 -15.99
CA LEU A 635 -21.09 -2.74 -14.76
C LEU A 635 -20.46 -4.12 -14.92
N LEU A 636 -19.61 -4.47 -13.95
CA LEU A 636 -19.16 -5.84 -13.71
C LEU A 636 -19.52 -6.17 -12.26
N THR A 637 -20.68 -6.80 -12.08
CA THR A 637 -21.24 -7.15 -10.77
C THR A 637 -21.83 -8.56 -10.79
N SER A 638 -21.52 -9.36 -9.77
CA SER A 638 -22.04 -10.73 -9.62
C SER A 638 -23.13 -10.82 -8.55
N HIS A 639 -23.63 -12.03 -8.27
CA HIS A 639 -24.70 -12.28 -7.30
C HIS A 639 -26.00 -11.51 -7.60
N ARG A 640 -26.32 -11.42 -8.89
CA ARG A 640 -27.62 -10.99 -9.44
C ARG A 640 -28.51 -12.19 -9.80
N ARG A 641 -27.93 -13.40 -9.89
CA ARG A 641 -28.66 -14.66 -10.11
C ARG A 641 -28.43 -15.67 -9.00
N THR A 642 -27.18 -15.93 -8.62
CA THR A 642 -26.82 -16.89 -7.57
C THR A 642 -26.63 -16.15 -6.25
N ALA A 643 -27.36 -16.51 -5.20
CA ALA A 643 -27.24 -15.84 -3.91
C ALA A 643 -25.93 -16.21 -3.18
N PRO A 644 -25.29 -15.30 -2.44
CA PRO A 644 -24.19 -15.63 -1.54
C PRO A 644 -24.62 -16.71 -0.54
N TYR A 645 -23.87 -17.81 -0.44
CA TYR A 645 -24.27 -18.95 0.38
C TYR A 645 -24.11 -18.67 1.87
N GLY A 646 -25.04 -19.19 2.67
CA GLY A 646 -24.86 -19.35 4.12
C GLY A 646 -24.07 -20.62 4.46
N THR A 647 -23.56 -20.72 5.68
CA THR A 647 -22.77 -21.86 6.15
C THR A 647 -23.31 -22.42 7.47
N ALA A 648 -23.07 -23.70 7.74
CA ALA A 648 -23.48 -24.37 8.97
C ALA A 648 -24.98 -24.24 9.32
N GLY A 649 -25.85 -24.13 8.30
CA GLY A 649 -27.29 -23.96 8.46
C GLY A 649 -27.79 -22.51 8.49
N GLY A 650 -26.89 -21.53 8.29
CA GLY A 650 -27.28 -20.14 8.01
C GLY A 650 -27.88 -19.97 6.60
N GLY A 651 -28.74 -18.97 6.46
CA GLY A 651 -29.41 -18.59 5.23
C GLY A 651 -28.50 -17.79 4.27
N PRO A 652 -28.86 -17.75 2.98
CA PRO A 652 -28.11 -16.99 1.98
C PRO A 652 -28.33 -15.48 2.14
N GLY A 653 -27.35 -14.69 1.69
CA GLY A 653 -27.52 -13.25 1.52
C GLY A 653 -28.48 -12.91 0.37
N ALA A 654 -29.09 -11.74 0.41
CA ALA A 654 -29.95 -11.26 -0.66
C ALA A 654 -29.15 -10.96 -1.93
N LEU A 655 -29.75 -11.24 -3.09
CA LEU A 655 -29.20 -10.84 -4.39
C LEU A 655 -29.07 -9.32 -4.49
N GLY A 656 -28.06 -8.87 -5.25
CA GLY A 656 -27.97 -7.49 -5.70
C GLY A 656 -28.90 -7.19 -6.88
N ASP A 657 -29.03 -5.93 -7.23
CA ASP A 657 -29.75 -5.47 -8.42
C ASP A 657 -29.20 -4.12 -8.91
N ASN A 658 -29.33 -3.84 -10.20
CA ASN A 658 -28.89 -2.60 -10.81
C ASN A 658 -30.02 -2.04 -11.70
N SER A 659 -30.22 -0.72 -11.69
CA SER A 659 -31.19 -0.06 -12.58
C SER A 659 -30.76 1.35 -12.93
N LEU A 660 -31.19 1.84 -14.08
CA LEU A 660 -31.05 3.23 -14.50
C LEU A 660 -32.42 3.90 -14.50
N GLU A 661 -32.64 4.83 -13.58
CA GLU A 661 -33.81 5.71 -13.57
C GLU A 661 -33.57 6.83 -14.58
N ARG A 662 -34.42 6.92 -15.59
CA ARG A 662 -34.31 7.92 -16.66
C ARG A 662 -34.89 9.25 -16.23
N ALA A 663 -34.40 10.35 -16.81
CA ALA A 663 -34.93 11.69 -16.57
C ALA A 663 -36.43 11.84 -16.90
N ASP A 664 -36.97 10.98 -17.78
CA ASP A 664 -38.41 10.93 -18.11
C ASP A 664 -39.27 10.15 -17.10
N GLY A 665 -38.64 9.59 -16.06
CA GLY A 665 -39.26 8.79 -15.00
C GLY A 665 -39.37 7.30 -15.29
N SER A 666 -38.95 6.83 -16.48
CA SER A 666 -38.88 5.39 -16.76
C SER A 666 -37.70 4.73 -16.04
N VAL A 667 -37.80 3.42 -15.76
CA VAL A 667 -36.74 2.65 -15.10
C VAL A 667 -36.28 1.53 -16.02
N THR A 668 -34.99 1.53 -16.35
CA THR A 668 -34.35 0.47 -17.14
C THR A 668 -33.64 -0.51 -16.20
N PRO A 669 -34.09 -1.77 -16.06
CA PRO A 669 -33.35 -2.76 -15.30
C PRO A 669 -32.03 -3.09 -16.03
N LEU A 670 -30.94 -3.18 -15.26
CA LEU A 670 -29.62 -3.53 -15.77
C LEU A 670 -29.21 -4.90 -15.24
N LYS A 671 -28.48 -5.66 -16.04
CA LYS A 671 -27.93 -6.96 -15.64
C LYS A 671 -26.72 -6.76 -14.70
N GLY A 672 -26.19 -7.88 -14.19
CA GLY A 672 -24.95 -7.86 -13.42
C GLY A 672 -23.74 -7.42 -14.26
N VAL A 673 -23.71 -7.89 -15.51
CA VAL A 673 -22.74 -7.50 -16.55
C VAL A 673 -23.51 -6.72 -17.61
N ASP A 674 -23.30 -5.41 -17.69
CA ASP A 674 -24.08 -4.55 -18.58
C ASP A 674 -23.32 -3.28 -18.99
N SER A 675 -23.75 -2.68 -20.10
CA SER A 675 -23.27 -1.37 -20.57
C SER A 675 -24.44 -0.57 -21.11
N VAL A 676 -24.59 0.67 -20.65
CA VAL A 676 -25.72 1.53 -21.01
C VAL A 676 -25.30 2.98 -21.15
N GLU A 677 -25.90 3.69 -22.11
CA GLU A 677 -25.78 5.14 -22.21
C GLU A 677 -26.71 5.81 -21.18
N ALA A 678 -26.14 6.60 -20.29
CA ALA A 678 -26.84 7.46 -19.35
C ALA A 678 -26.90 8.88 -19.91
N GLY A 679 -28.10 9.46 -19.98
CA GLY A 679 -28.29 10.87 -20.31
C GLY A 679 -28.04 11.78 -19.12
N ALA A 680 -28.04 13.10 -19.38
CA ALA A 680 -28.09 14.07 -18.29
C ALA A 680 -29.38 13.87 -17.47
N ASP A 681 -29.25 13.97 -16.15
CA ASP A 681 -30.28 13.74 -15.14
C ASP A 681 -30.78 12.30 -14.95
N ASP A 682 -30.23 11.33 -15.68
CA ASP A 682 -30.43 9.91 -15.37
C ASP A 682 -29.72 9.55 -14.06
N VAL A 683 -30.27 8.59 -13.30
CA VAL A 683 -29.74 8.13 -12.01
C VAL A 683 -29.46 6.64 -12.06
N LEU A 684 -28.18 6.26 -11.93
CA LEU A 684 -27.80 4.89 -11.67
C LEU A 684 -28.12 4.53 -10.22
N VAL A 685 -28.86 3.45 -10.03
CA VAL A 685 -29.13 2.84 -8.73
C VAL A 685 -28.47 1.47 -8.69
N LEU A 686 -27.49 1.32 -7.79
CA LEU A 686 -26.75 0.08 -7.58
C LEU A 686 -27.05 -0.45 -6.18
N ARG A 687 -27.62 -1.65 -6.11
CA ARG A 687 -27.87 -2.39 -4.86
C ARG A 687 -26.93 -3.57 -4.79
N THR A 688 -25.99 -3.55 -3.86
CA THR A 688 -25.05 -4.66 -3.68
C THR A 688 -25.73 -5.82 -2.93
N PRO A 689 -25.25 -7.06 -3.11
CA PRO A 689 -25.74 -8.21 -2.34
C PRO A 689 -25.44 -8.04 -0.84
N GLY A 690 -26.06 -8.86 0.01
CA GLY A 690 -25.62 -9.04 1.40
C GLY A 690 -24.76 -10.29 1.55
N GLY A 691 -24.07 -10.43 2.67
CA GLY A 691 -23.30 -11.65 3.00
C GLY A 691 -24.20 -12.78 3.51
N GLY A 692 -23.71 -14.02 3.45
CA GLY A 692 -24.40 -15.19 3.99
C GLY A 692 -24.33 -15.27 5.53
N GLY A 693 -25.36 -15.86 6.15
CA GLY A 693 -25.40 -16.13 7.58
C GLY A 693 -24.67 -17.41 7.99
N TYR A 694 -24.37 -17.55 9.28
CA TYR A 694 -23.70 -18.71 9.85
C TYR A 694 -24.50 -19.33 11.00
N GLY A 695 -24.67 -20.65 10.98
CA GLY A 695 -25.39 -21.39 12.00
C GLY A 695 -26.91 -21.24 11.88
N THR A 696 -27.66 -22.23 12.38
CA THR A 696 -29.13 -22.14 12.44
C THR A 696 -29.55 -21.03 13.38
N ALA A 697 -30.42 -20.12 12.93
CA ALA A 697 -31.01 -19.08 13.78
C ALA A 697 -31.80 -19.71 14.93
N ASP A 698 -31.64 -19.18 16.14
CA ASP A 698 -32.47 -19.58 17.28
C ASP A 698 -33.92 -19.18 16.98
N GLY A 699 -34.78 -20.17 16.77
CA GLY A 699 -36.18 -19.93 16.44
C GLY A 699 -36.86 -19.14 17.57
N THR A 700 -37.29 -17.92 17.26
CA THR A 700 -38.22 -17.15 18.11
C THR A 700 -39.62 -17.72 18.06
#